data_AF-A0A8T3CLH9-F1
#
_entry.id   AF-A0A8T3CLH9-F1
#
_cell.length_a   1.000
_cell.length_b   1.000
_cell.length_c   1.000
_cell.angle_alpha   90.00
_cell.angle_beta   90.00
_cell.angle_gamma   90.00
#
_symmetry.space_group_name_H-M   'P 1'
#
loop_
_entity.id
_entity.type
_entity.pdbx_description
1 polymer ?
#
loop_
_entity_poly.entity_id
_entity_poly.type
_entity_poly.pdbx_seq_one_letter_code
_entity_poly.pdbx_strand_id
1 'polypeptide(L)'
;MMAASLLRRDKKSTAAQLKADLSRTDNTSGVRQLQELLDCVLNPEKPAGDTEALDWCKYLLAGGEGFEEFCKTVRSYDNATLCGLVWTANFVAYRCRTCGISPCMSLCAECFNNGDHSGHDFNMFRSQAGGACDCGDSNVMRESGFCRRHRLKTGENVPSVPSDLLLMSELVLPRFIVCIIQYLRDGYTEPDSSSDRDLQKVLQQLVPHISFLEELTKMGGAMRTVLTKILTNQQIFRDLSMGQEENVYAQKNYEKYLSALKGSGLVPAEEKAVGGAGPGAADLASSGAGPGAVSLLGAAAAANPDESSKEEEQDGGLNVGKRKRVKLSSSTKDPSIMDTLKHKCFLEELLFWTIKYEFPQKMVTFLLNMLPDQDYKIAFTKTFVQHYAFIMKTLMKSHESDTMSNRIVHISVQLFSNEELARHVTEECQLLDVMVTVLLYMMETCLIKSELQDEENSRHVVVNCGEALLKNNTYWPLVSDFINILSHQSVAKRFLEDHSLLMLWMSFVSFFQGMNLNKRELNDHVEFESQTYYAAFAAELEACAQPMWGLITHCKVKETQEYTKTVVRYCLETLQLWFDAIGFVDEPTPNQVTFHLPLHRYYAMFLSKAVKCQGLDLDSLLPDQEMLMKIMVHPLQIQASLSEIHSNMWVRNGLQIKGQAMTYVQSHFCNSMIDPDIFLLQVCASRLDPDYFISSVFERFKVVDLLTMASQHQNAMLDSEQERPMLEGALTFLVILSSLRIHLGMADDEILRAEMVSQLCMNDRTHSSLLDLISCPNYV
;
A
#
# COMPACT_ATOMS: atom_id res chain seq x y z
N MET A 1 -38.99 -8.06 -37.05
CA MET A 1 -38.84 -8.39 -38.49
C MET A 1 -37.75 -7.56 -39.19
N MET A 2 -37.52 -6.28 -38.84
CA MET A 2 -36.51 -5.43 -39.50
C MET A 2 -35.05 -5.81 -39.21
N ALA A 3 -34.66 -6.09 -37.96
CA ALA A 3 -33.29 -6.51 -37.62
C ALA A 3 -32.83 -7.77 -38.38
N ALA A 4 -33.71 -8.76 -38.54
CA ALA A 4 -33.44 -9.97 -39.33
C ALA A 4 -33.23 -9.68 -40.82
N SER A 5 -33.79 -8.58 -41.35
CA SER A 5 -33.55 -8.13 -42.73
C SER A 5 -32.22 -7.41 -42.88
N LEU A 6 -31.77 -6.67 -41.85
CA LEU A 6 -30.48 -5.98 -41.82
C LEU A 6 -29.32 -6.96 -41.66
N LEU A 7 -29.48 -8.00 -40.82
CA LEU A 7 -28.49 -9.06 -40.65
C LEU A 7 -28.27 -9.92 -41.91
N ARG A 8 -29.26 -9.97 -42.82
CA ARG A 8 -29.17 -10.68 -44.11
C ARG A 8 -28.52 -9.84 -45.21
N ARG A 9 -28.33 -8.54 -44.99
CA ARG A 9 -27.70 -7.63 -45.94
C ARG A 9 -26.19 -7.58 -45.70
N ASP A 10 -25.46 -7.14 -46.73
CA ASP A 10 -24.03 -6.89 -46.63
C ASP A 10 -23.73 -5.87 -45.49
N LYS A 11 -22.78 -6.21 -44.61
CA LYS A 11 -22.45 -5.44 -43.40
C LYS A 11 -22.02 -4.01 -43.75
N LYS A 12 -21.17 -3.90 -44.78
CA LYS A 12 -20.61 -2.63 -45.27
C LYS A 12 -21.71 -1.70 -45.77
N SER A 13 -22.58 -2.22 -46.64
CA SER A 13 -23.71 -1.48 -47.20
C SER A 13 -24.70 -1.03 -46.12
N THR A 14 -24.94 -1.90 -45.13
CA THR A 14 -25.83 -1.61 -44.00
C THR A 14 -25.27 -0.49 -43.11
N ALA A 15 -23.97 -0.54 -42.79
CA ALA A 15 -23.30 0.48 -41.99
C ALA A 15 -23.30 1.86 -42.69
N ALA A 16 -23.04 1.89 -44.01
CA ALA A 16 -23.10 3.13 -44.80
C ALA A 16 -24.50 3.75 -44.79
N GLN A 17 -25.54 2.93 -44.97
CA GLN A 17 -26.93 3.38 -44.93
C GLN A 17 -27.30 3.95 -43.56
N LEU A 18 -26.95 3.25 -42.48
CA LEU A 18 -27.23 3.70 -41.12
C LEU A 18 -26.50 5.02 -40.80
N LYS A 19 -25.22 5.15 -41.16
CA LYS A 19 -24.48 6.40 -40.99
C LYS A 19 -25.16 7.57 -41.72
N ALA A 20 -25.61 7.34 -42.96
CA ALA A 20 -26.31 8.36 -43.74
C ALA A 20 -27.65 8.76 -43.10
N ASP A 21 -28.43 7.80 -42.59
CA ASP A 21 -29.71 8.07 -41.93
C ASP A 21 -29.52 8.78 -40.58
N LEU A 22 -28.46 8.45 -39.84
CA LEU A 22 -28.13 9.08 -38.55
C LEU A 22 -27.59 10.51 -38.69
N SER A 23 -27.00 10.84 -39.84
CA SER A 23 -26.48 12.17 -40.15
C SER A 23 -27.59 13.16 -40.56
N ARG A 24 -28.84 12.71 -40.71
CA ARG A 24 -29.99 13.57 -41.05
C ARG A 24 -30.53 14.31 -39.82
N THR A 25 -31.18 15.44 -40.05
CA THR A 25 -31.82 16.26 -39.00
C THR A 25 -32.96 15.54 -38.26
N ASP A 26 -33.69 14.64 -38.94
CA ASP A 26 -34.58 13.67 -38.29
C ASP A 26 -33.95 12.28 -38.38
N ASN A 27 -33.21 11.92 -37.33
CA ASN A 27 -32.48 10.67 -37.23
C ASN A 27 -33.21 9.61 -36.40
N THR A 28 -34.44 9.87 -35.95
CA THR A 28 -35.20 9.01 -35.03
C THR A 28 -35.33 7.57 -35.55
N SER A 29 -35.61 7.42 -36.85
CA SER A 29 -35.70 6.11 -37.49
C SER A 29 -34.34 5.41 -37.57
N GLY A 30 -33.28 6.13 -37.89
CA GLY A 30 -31.91 5.59 -37.96
C GLY A 30 -31.41 5.13 -36.60
N VAL A 31 -31.68 5.90 -35.54
CA VAL A 31 -31.35 5.53 -34.15
C VAL A 31 -32.08 4.25 -33.75
N ARG A 32 -33.38 4.14 -34.03
CA ARG A 32 -34.15 2.94 -33.73
C ARG A 32 -33.63 1.71 -34.49
N GLN A 33 -33.34 1.85 -35.79
CA GLN A 33 -32.79 0.77 -36.60
C GLN A 33 -31.42 0.31 -36.12
N LEU A 34 -30.56 1.25 -35.71
CA LEU A 34 -29.26 0.93 -35.14
C LEU A 34 -29.43 0.20 -33.79
N GLN A 35 -30.32 0.67 -32.91
CA GLN A 35 -30.60 0.01 -31.63
C GLN A 35 -31.09 -1.43 -31.84
N GLU A 36 -32.09 -1.65 -32.70
CA GLU A 36 -32.61 -2.99 -33.01
C GLU A 36 -31.53 -3.92 -33.57
N LEU A 37 -30.61 -3.39 -34.39
CA LEU A 37 -29.48 -4.15 -34.92
C LEU A 37 -28.49 -4.49 -33.80
N LEU A 38 -28.13 -3.53 -32.94
CA LEU A 38 -27.21 -3.73 -31.82
C LEU A 38 -27.77 -4.71 -30.79
N ASP A 39 -29.08 -4.72 -30.54
CA ASP A 39 -29.73 -5.72 -29.67
C ASP A 39 -29.52 -7.16 -30.20
N CYS A 40 -29.45 -7.34 -31.52
CA CYS A 40 -29.25 -8.67 -32.13
C CYS A 40 -27.76 -9.04 -32.27
N VAL A 41 -26.91 -8.06 -32.58
CA VAL A 41 -25.46 -8.23 -32.79
C VAL A 41 -24.75 -8.42 -31.45
N LEU A 42 -25.02 -7.54 -30.48
CA LEU A 42 -24.44 -7.53 -29.14
C LEU A 42 -25.38 -8.17 -28.12
N ASN A 43 -25.95 -9.33 -28.50
CA ASN A 43 -26.79 -10.09 -27.57
C ASN A 43 -25.90 -10.82 -26.55
N PRO A 44 -25.96 -10.46 -25.27
CA PRO A 44 -25.12 -11.07 -24.23
C PRO A 44 -25.42 -12.56 -23.98
N GLU A 45 -26.56 -13.08 -24.44
CA GLU A 45 -26.88 -14.52 -24.39
C GLU A 45 -26.06 -15.35 -25.39
N LYS A 46 -25.42 -14.71 -26.39
CA LYS A 46 -24.48 -15.39 -27.29
C LYS A 46 -23.11 -15.54 -26.59
N PRO A 47 -22.32 -16.57 -26.93
CA PRO A 47 -20.98 -16.73 -26.37
C PRO A 47 -20.06 -15.55 -26.71
N ALA A 48 -19.28 -15.06 -25.73
CA ALA A 48 -18.30 -13.98 -25.92
C ALA A 48 -17.18 -14.30 -26.93
N GLY A 49 -17.06 -15.53 -27.41
CA GLY A 49 -16.12 -15.93 -28.47
C GLY A 49 -16.61 -15.65 -29.89
N ASP A 50 -17.81 -15.10 -30.08
CA ASP A 50 -18.36 -14.82 -31.41
C ASP A 50 -17.63 -13.65 -32.11
N THR A 51 -16.80 -13.99 -33.10
CA THR A 51 -16.08 -12.99 -33.90
C THR A 51 -17.01 -12.19 -34.82
N GLU A 52 -18.22 -12.68 -35.09
CA GLU A 52 -19.17 -12.00 -35.97
C GLU A 52 -19.64 -10.67 -35.39
N ALA A 53 -19.82 -10.60 -34.06
CA ALA A 53 -20.20 -9.38 -33.34
C ALA A 53 -19.12 -8.30 -33.43
N LEU A 54 -17.85 -8.70 -33.29
CA LEU A 54 -16.70 -7.79 -33.43
C LEU A 54 -16.57 -7.27 -34.87
N ASP A 55 -16.78 -8.12 -35.87
CA ASP A 55 -16.78 -7.70 -37.27
C ASP A 55 -17.89 -6.69 -37.56
N TRP A 56 -19.11 -6.92 -37.06
CA TRP A 56 -20.20 -5.94 -37.16
C TRP A 56 -19.82 -4.60 -36.52
N CYS A 57 -19.24 -4.62 -35.32
CA CYS A 57 -18.78 -3.39 -34.66
C CYS A 57 -17.76 -2.63 -35.52
N LYS A 58 -16.77 -3.33 -36.10
CA LYS A 58 -15.77 -2.73 -37.00
C LYS A 58 -16.41 -2.03 -38.21
N TYR A 59 -17.37 -2.67 -38.88
CA TYR A 59 -18.07 -2.08 -40.02
C TYR A 59 -18.96 -0.90 -39.62
N LEU A 60 -19.67 -1.01 -38.50
CA LEU A 60 -20.54 0.06 -37.99
C LEU A 60 -19.73 1.28 -37.60
N LEU A 61 -18.62 1.12 -36.86
CA LEU A 61 -17.72 2.21 -36.49
C LEU A 61 -17.14 2.92 -37.71
N ALA A 62 -16.70 2.15 -38.71
CA ALA A 62 -16.17 2.69 -39.96
C ALA A 62 -17.24 3.32 -40.87
N GLY A 63 -18.53 3.23 -40.51
CA GLY A 63 -19.61 3.82 -41.29
C GLY A 63 -19.72 3.28 -42.72
N GLY A 64 -19.33 2.02 -42.94
CA GLY A 64 -19.29 1.40 -44.27
C GLY A 64 -18.00 1.57 -45.06
N GLU A 65 -16.97 2.21 -44.50
CA GLU A 65 -15.60 2.15 -45.03
C GLU A 65 -14.85 0.92 -44.48
N GLY A 66 -13.64 0.66 -44.98
CA GLY A 66 -12.78 -0.37 -44.41
C GLY A 66 -12.27 0.06 -43.04
N PHE A 67 -12.31 -0.83 -42.04
CA PHE A 67 -11.91 -0.49 -40.67
C PHE A 67 -10.48 0.06 -40.59
N GLU A 68 -9.52 -0.52 -41.30
CA GLU A 68 -8.15 -0.01 -41.34
C GLU A 68 -8.04 1.40 -41.91
N GLU A 69 -8.88 1.74 -42.89
CA GLU A 69 -8.89 3.08 -43.48
C GLU A 69 -9.52 4.09 -42.52
N PHE A 70 -10.61 3.71 -41.85
CA PHE A 70 -11.17 4.47 -40.74
C PHE A 70 -10.12 4.74 -39.65
N CYS A 71 -9.35 3.72 -39.23
CA CYS A 71 -8.27 3.88 -38.26
C CYS A 71 -7.24 4.93 -38.70
N LYS A 72 -6.81 4.90 -39.97
CA LYS A 72 -5.85 5.87 -40.52
C LYS A 72 -6.43 7.28 -40.55
N THR A 73 -7.70 7.41 -40.98
CA THR A 73 -8.41 8.69 -41.02
C THR A 73 -8.49 9.30 -39.62
N VAL A 74 -8.91 8.54 -38.60
CA VAL A 74 -8.96 9.05 -37.21
C VAL A 74 -7.57 9.44 -36.69
N ARG A 75 -6.54 8.62 -36.94
CA ARG A 75 -5.15 8.93 -36.55
C ARG A 75 -4.60 10.20 -37.20
N SER A 76 -5.10 10.58 -38.38
CA SER A 76 -4.67 11.83 -39.04
C SER A 76 -5.10 13.09 -38.28
N TYR A 77 -6.08 12.96 -37.37
CA TYR A 77 -6.53 14.02 -36.47
C TYR A 77 -5.92 13.91 -35.06
N ASP A 78 -4.96 13.01 -34.85
CA ASP A 78 -4.29 12.87 -33.55
C ASP A 78 -3.34 14.06 -33.32
N ASN A 79 -3.71 14.92 -32.38
CA ASN A 79 -2.94 16.09 -31.97
C ASN A 79 -2.19 15.86 -30.64
N ALA A 80 -2.00 14.59 -30.25
CA ALA A 80 -1.40 14.22 -28.96
C ALA A 80 -0.03 14.87 -28.75
N THR A 81 0.07 15.64 -27.67
CA THR A 81 1.32 16.24 -27.19
C THR A 81 2.09 15.31 -26.24
N LEU A 82 1.49 14.17 -25.87
CA LEU A 82 1.99 13.15 -24.96
C LEU A 82 2.16 11.82 -25.69
N CYS A 83 3.23 11.07 -25.38
CA CYS A 83 3.42 9.74 -25.94
C CYS A 83 2.46 8.72 -25.33
N GLY A 84 2.54 8.52 -24.01
CA GLY A 84 1.64 7.62 -23.29
C GLY A 84 1.68 6.15 -23.73
N LEU A 85 2.73 5.72 -24.43
CA LEU A 85 2.89 4.31 -24.80
C LEU A 85 3.04 3.48 -23.53
N VAL A 86 2.08 2.60 -23.26
CA VAL A 86 2.13 1.67 -22.13
C VAL A 86 2.71 0.34 -22.58
N TRP A 87 3.51 -0.28 -21.72
CA TRP A 87 4.13 -1.59 -21.93
C TRP A 87 4.04 -2.49 -20.71
N THR A 88 4.34 -3.77 -20.93
CA THR A 88 4.33 -4.83 -19.92
C THR A 88 5.73 -5.19 -19.44
N ALA A 89 5.83 -6.19 -18.56
CA ALA A 89 7.11 -6.78 -18.15
C ALA A 89 8.00 -7.12 -19.37
N ASN A 90 9.32 -7.06 -19.15
CA ASN A 90 10.40 -7.28 -20.10
C ASN A 90 10.55 -6.26 -21.24
N PHE A 91 9.74 -5.20 -21.28
CA PHE A 91 9.92 -4.10 -22.23
C PHE A 91 11.21 -3.33 -21.96
N VAL A 92 11.92 -2.93 -23.02
CA VAL A 92 13.14 -2.13 -22.92
C VAL A 92 12.77 -0.65 -22.87
N ALA A 93 13.03 -0.03 -21.74
CA ALA A 93 12.79 1.38 -21.49
C ALA A 93 14.09 2.11 -21.12
N TYR A 94 14.06 3.43 -21.26
CA TYR A 94 15.18 4.32 -20.95
C TYR A 94 14.78 5.26 -19.83
N ARG A 95 15.66 5.48 -18.86
CA ARG A 95 15.49 6.52 -17.84
C ARG A 95 16.64 7.49 -17.95
N CYS A 96 16.32 8.72 -18.33
CA CYS A 96 17.29 9.81 -18.42
C CYS A 96 17.24 10.61 -17.12
N ARG A 97 18.24 10.45 -16.25
CA ARG A 97 18.32 11.14 -14.96
C ARG A 97 18.51 12.65 -15.14
N THR A 98 19.12 13.07 -16.25
CA THR A 98 19.27 14.49 -16.58
C THR A 98 17.96 15.15 -17.01
N CYS A 99 17.06 14.44 -17.70
CA CYS A 99 15.78 15.01 -18.13
C CYS A 99 14.64 14.76 -17.13
N GLY A 100 14.75 13.73 -16.30
CA GLY A 100 13.72 13.37 -15.33
C GLY A 100 13.58 14.41 -14.22
N ILE A 101 12.33 14.69 -13.86
CA ILE A 101 11.96 15.39 -12.61
C ILE A 101 11.70 14.34 -11.54
N SER A 102 11.01 13.25 -11.90
CA SER A 102 10.73 12.10 -11.03
C SER A 102 11.71 10.94 -11.29
N PRO A 103 12.19 10.23 -10.25
CA PRO A 103 13.05 9.05 -10.40
C PRO A 103 12.35 7.86 -11.09
N CYS A 104 11.02 7.87 -11.16
CA CYS A 104 10.21 6.86 -11.84
C CYS A 104 10.07 7.11 -13.35
N MET A 105 10.54 8.26 -13.84
CA MET A 105 10.36 8.66 -15.24
C MET A 105 10.97 7.64 -16.22
N SER A 106 10.21 7.29 -17.25
CA SER A 106 10.57 6.28 -18.24
C SER A 106 10.19 6.70 -19.66
N LEU A 107 11.07 6.40 -20.61
CA LEU A 107 10.90 6.69 -22.03
C LEU A 107 10.92 5.40 -22.85
N CYS A 108 10.04 5.32 -23.84
CA CYS A 108 10.16 4.29 -24.86
C CYS A 108 11.37 4.55 -25.78
N ALA A 109 11.87 3.49 -26.42
CA ALA A 109 13.03 3.59 -27.31
C ALA A 109 12.87 4.65 -28.42
N GLU A 110 11.67 4.76 -28.99
CA GLU A 110 11.40 5.73 -30.05
C GLU A 110 11.46 7.18 -29.52
N CYS A 111 10.90 7.45 -28.34
CA CYS A 111 10.93 8.79 -27.76
C CYS A 111 12.34 9.17 -27.30
N PHE A 112 13.08 8.25 -26.70
CA PHE A 112 14.47 8.49 -26.32
C PHE A 112 15.36 8.79 -27.53
N ASN A 113 15.26 7.99 -28.60
CA ASN A 113 16.08 8.20 -29.79
C ASN A 113 15.71 9.45 -30.59
N ASN A 114 14.45 9.88 -30.53
CA ASN A 114 13.96 11.09 -31.22
C ASN A 114 13.97 12.35 -30.34
N GLY A 115 14.34 12.23 -29.06
CA GLY A 115 14.63 13.31 -28.14
C GLY A 115 16.10 13.73 -28.21
N ASP A 116 16.43 14.89 -27.65
CA ASP A 116 17.83 15.29 -27.49
C ASP A 116 18.34 14.86 -26.12
N HIS A 117 19.08 13.75 -26.11
CA HIS A 117 19.69 13.17 -24.90
C HIS A 117 21.23 13.11 -25.00
N SER A 118 21.81 13.92 -25.88
CA SER A 118 23.25 13.93 -26.13
C SER A 118 24.03 14.42 -24.90
N GLY A 119 24.90 13.59 -24.34
CA GLY A 119 25.70 13.93 -23.16
C GLY A 119 24.95 13.88 -21.82
N HIS A 120 23.73 13.33 -21.81
CA HIS A 120 22.96 13.15 -20.57
C HIS A 120 23.34 11.85 -19.84
N ASP A 121 23.13 11.81 -18.53
CA ASP A 121 23.15 10.57 -17.75
C ASP A 121 21.83 9.82 -17.92
N PHE A 122 21.91 8.58 -18.38
CA PHE A 122 20.77 7.71 -18.56
C PHE A 122 21.15 6.25 -18.34
N ASN A 123 20.15 5.43 -18.02
CA ASN A 123 20.27 3.98 -18.07
C ASN A 123 19.20 3.37 -18.98
N MET A 124 19.51 2.19 -19.50
CA MET A 124 18.55 1.33 -20.19
C MET A 124 18.21 0.18 -19.25
N PHE A 125 16.93 -0.10 -19.08
CA PHE A 125 16.48 -1.17 -18.20
C PHE A 125 15.35 -1.99 -18.82
N ARG A 126 15.17 -3.22 -18.33
CA ARG A 126 14.01 -4.05 -18.66
C ARG A 126 12.97 -3.86 -17.57
N SER A 127 11.76 -3.45 -17.95
CA SER A 127 10.65 -3.25 -17.02
C SER A 127 10.28 -4.58 -16.35
N GLN A 128 10.23 -4.64 -15.03
CA GLN A 128 9.81 -5.87 -14.32
C GLN A 128 8.28 -5.98 -14.22
N ALA A 129 7.58 -4.86 -14.01
CA ALA A 129 6.12 -4.84 -13.78
C ALA A 129 5.30 -4.13 -14.89
N GLY A 130 5.95 -3.60 -15.94
CA GLY A 130 5.33 -2.71 -16.92
C GLY A 130 5.77 -1.25 -16.76
N GLY A 131 5.25 -0.34 -17.59
CA GLY A 131 5.46 1.10 -17.48
C GLY A 131 4.77 1.88 -18.60
N ALA A 132 4.86 3.22 -18.56
CA ALA A 132 4.38 4.09 -19.64
C ALA A 132 5.45 5.11 -20.05
N CYS A 133 5.36 5.61 -21.28
CA CYS A 133 6.25 6.65 -21.80
C CYS A 133 5.81 8.03 -21.32
N ASP A 134 6.70 8.70 -20.59
CA ASP A 134 6.48 10.04 -20.02
C ASP A 134 6.82 11.19 -20.98
N CYS A 135 7.18 10.88 -22.24
CA CYS A 135 7.55 11.89 -23.22
C CYS A 135 6.39 12.85 -23.50
N GLY A 136 6.63 14.15 -23.30
CA GLY A 136 5.65 15.21 -23.45
C GLY A 136 4.99 15.67 -22.15
N ASP A 137 5.20 14.96 -21.02
CA ASP A 137 4.63 15.32 -19.72
C ASP A 137 5.62 16.22 -18.94
N SER A 138 5.30 17.51 -18.88
CA SER A 138 6.12 18.53 -18.20
C SER A 138 6.14 18.40 -16.69
N ASN A 139 5.27 17.56 -16.11
CA ASN A 139 5.21 17.32 -14.66
C ASN A 139 6.27 16.31 -14.20
N VAL A 140 6.69 15.39 -15.08
CA VAL A 140 7.61 14.30 -14.73
C VAL A 140 8.94 14.37 -15.48
N MET A 141 9.03 15.19 -16.52
CA MET A 141 10.22 15.34 -17.37
C MET A 141 10.36 16.77 -17.90
N ARG A 142 11.60 17.28 -17.99
CA ARG A 142 11.91 18.59 -18.59
C ARG A 142 11.66 18.60 -20.09
N GLU A 143 11.11 19.70 -20.61
CA GLU A 143 10.78 19.86 -22.04
C GLU A 143 11.97 19.67 -22.98
N SER A 144 13.21 19.92 -22.51
CA SER A 144 14.43 19.77 -23.30
C SER A 144 14.65 18.34 -23.80
N GLY A 145 14.14 17.33 -23.10
CA GLY A 145 14.24 15.93 -23.53
C GLY A 145 13.01 15.42 -24.29
N PHE A 146 12.00 16.27 -24.55
CA PHE A 146 10.84 15.84 -25.33
C PHE A 146 11.23 15.54 -26.78
N CYS A 147 10.73 14.42 -27.29
CA CYS A 147 10.94 14.05 -28.68
C CYS A 147 10.23 15.02 -29.62
N ARG A 148 10.60 15.02 -30.90
CA ARG A 148 10.03 15.96 -31.88
C ARG A 148 8.52 15.83 -32.10
N ARG A 149 7.92 14.69 -31.74
CA ARG A 149 6.48 14.40 -31.91
C ARG A 149 5.62 14.86 -30.73
N HIS A 150 6.15 14.83 -29.51
CA HIS A 150 5.39 15.05 -28.27
C HIS A 150 5.84 16.35 -27.60
N ARG A 151 5.41 17.49 -28.15
CA ARG A 151 5.70 18.84 -27.62
C ARG A 151 4.42 19.67 -27.66
N LEU A 152 4.30 20.67 -26.80
CA LEU A 152 3.11 21.53 -26.74
C LEU A 152 2.67 22.11 -28.10
N LYS A 153 3.63 22.41 -29.00
CA LYS A 153 3.37 23.04 -30.31
C LYS A 153 3.09 22.06 -31.46
N THR A 154 3.20 20.74 -31.28
CA THR A 154 3.04 19.79 -32.40
C THR A 154 1.57 19.61 -32.82
N GLY A 155 0.62 19.86 -31.92
CA GLY A 155 -0.82 19.73 -32.18
C GLY A 155 -1.50 20.95 -32.83
N GLU A 156 -0.84 22.12 -32.89
CA GLU A 156 -1.47 23.39 -33.31
C GLU A 156 -1.91 23.41 -34.79
N ASN A 157 -1.29 22.60 -35.65
CA ASN A 157 -1.58 22.56 -37.09
C ASN A 157 -2.51 21.40 -37.49
N VAL A 158 -3.05 20.64 -36.54
CA VAL A 158 -3.95 19.50 -36.82
C VAL A 158 -5.39 20.02 -36.94
N PRO A 159 -6.12 19.70 -38.03
CA PRO A 159 -7.51 20.14 -38.19
C PRO A 159 -8.42 19.53 -37.11
N SER A 160 -9.56 20.19 -36.84
CA SER A 160 -10.58 19.65 -35.95
C SER A 160 -11.23 18.41 -36.55
N VAL A 161 -11.52 17.42 -35.70
CA VAL A 161 -12.20 16.18 -36.09
C VAL A 161 -13.60 16.50 -36.67
N PRO A 162 -13.95 15.98 -37.86
CA PRO A 162 -15.30 16.14 -38.42
C PRO A 162 -16.36 15.50 -37.51
N SER A 163 -17.49 16.19 -37.32
CA SER A 163 -18.56 15.75 -36.41
C SER A 163 -19.20 14.41 -36.80
N ASP A 164 -19.17 14.05 -38.08
CA ASP A 164 -19.73 12.81 -38.62
C ASP A 164 -18.75 11.62 -38.58
N LEU A 165 -17.45 11.88 -38.39
CA LEU A 165 -16.42 10.85 -38.41
C LEU A 165 -16.59 9.87 -37.24
N LEU A 166 -16.85 10.39 -36.04
CA LEU A 166 -16.95 9.60 -34.81
C LEU A 166 -18.40 9.35 -34.36
N LEU A 167 -19.40 9.85 -35.08
CA LEU A 167 -20.83 9.69 -34.77
C LEU A 167 -21.21 8.22 -34.53
N MET A 168 -20.78 7.33 -35.41
CA MET A 168 -21.06 5.90 -35.26
C MET A 168 -20.36 5.29 -34.03
N SER A 169 -19.15 5.75 -33.71
CA SER A 169 -18.42 5.32 -32.52
C SER A 169 -19.16 5.73 -31.24
N GLU A 170 -19.67 6.96 -31.16
CA GLU A 170 -20.42 7.46 -30.01
C GLU A 170 -21.71 6.67 -29.74
N LEU A 171 -22.34 6.11 -30.78
CA LEU A 171 -23.60 5.34 -30.67
C LEU A 171 -23.40 3.83 -30.44
N VAL A 172 -22.35 3.25 -31.04
CA VAL A 172 -22.11 1.79 -30.99
C VAL A 172 -21.33 1.39 -29.75
N LEU A 173 -20.31 2.17 -29.35
CA LEU A 173 -19.41 1.80 -28.26
C LEU A 173 -20.06 1.71 -26.88
N PRO A 174 -21.08 2.51 -26.50
CA PRO A 174 -21.79 2.32 -25.25
C PRO A 174 -22.40 0.92 -25.10
N ARG A 175 -23.05 0.43 -26.17
CA ARG A 175 -23.65 -0.91 -26.21
C ARG A 175 -22.58 -2.00 -26.17
N PHE A 176 -21.45 -1.78 -26.84
CA PHE A 176 -20.32 -2.70 -26.82
C PHE A 176 -19.68 -2.83 -25.43
N ILE A 177 -19.46 -1.71 -24.73
CA ILE A 177 -18.89 -1.71 -23.38
C ILE A 177 -19.82 -2.41 -22.38
N VAL A 178 -21.13 -2.15 -22.45
CA VAL A 178 -22.14 -2.84 -21.62
C VAL A 178 -22.14 -4.34 -21.88
N CYS A 179 -22.00 -4.77 -23.13
CA CYS A 179 -21.92 -6.18 -23.48
C CYS A 179 -20.71 -6.86 -22.79
N ILE A 180 -19.54 -6.22 -22.79
CA ILE A 180 -18.36 -6.70 -22.02
C ILE A 180 -18.67 -6.79 -20.53
N ILE A 181 -19.28 -5.75 -19.95
CA ILE A 181 -19.66 -5.73 -18.53
C ILE A 181 -20.66 -6.85 -18.22
N GLN A 182 -21.65 -7.08 -19.08
CA GLN A 182 -22.62 -8.16 -18.91
C GLN A 182 -21.94 -9.53 -18.88
N TYR A 183 -20.95 -9.78 -19.75
CA TYR A 183 -20.15 -11.01 -19.70
C TYR A 183 -19.35 -11.14 -18.40
N LEU A 184 -18.75 -10.05 -17.90
CA LEU A 184 -18.03 -10.05 -16.62
C LEU A 184 -18.98 -10.34 -15.45
N ARG A 185 -20.16 -9.70 -15.42
CA ARG A 185 -21.21 -9.94 -14.42
C ARG A 185 -21.68 -11.38 -14.41
N ASP A 186 -21.87 -11.95 -15.60
CA ASP A 186 -22.43 -13.28 -15.74
C ASP A 186 -21.44 -14.40 -15.45
N GLY A 187 -20.20 -14.19 -15.87
CA GLY A 187 -19.10 -15.12 -15.69
C GLY A 187 -18.46 -15.07 -14.31
N TYR A 188 -18.82 -14.10 -13.46
CA TYR A 188 -18.30 -14.03 -12.11
C TYR A 188 -19.07 -14.91 -11.15
N THR A 189 -18.33 -15.73 -10.42
CA THR A 189 -18.77 -16.47 -9.24
C THR A 189 -17.76 -16.23 -8.12
N GLU A 190 -18.22 -16.07 -6.88
CA GLU A 190 -17.28 -15.93 -5.75
C GLU A 190 -16.33 -17.15 -5.70
N PRO A 191 -15.03 -16.92 -5.55
CA PRO A 191 -14.05 -17.98 -5.69
C PRO A 191 -14.10 -18.98 -4.51
N ASP A 192 -14.56 -20.20 -4.79
CA ASP A 192 -14.19 -21.44 -4.06
C ASP A 192 -13.14 -22.21 -4.88
N SER A 193 -12.35 -23.11 -4.27
CA SER A 193 -11.17 -23.76 -4.90
C SER A 193 -11.40 -24.48 -6.26
N SER A 194 -12.64 -24.75 -6.67
CA SER A 194 -13.00 -25.31 -7.97
C SER A 194 -13.36 -24.26 -9.06
N SER A 195 -13.68 -23.04 -8.66
CA SER A 195 -14.26 -21.98 -9.52
C SER A 195 -13.23 -21.08 -10.23
N ASP A 196 -11.96 -21.16 -9.83
CA ASP A 196 -10.88 -20.34 -10.39
C ASP A 196 -10.64 -20.61 -11.89
N ARG A 197 -10.85 -21.87 -12.31
CA ARG A 197 -10.78 -22.28 -13.72
C ARG A 197 -11.89 -21.66 -14.58
N ASP A 198 -13.06 -21.42 -14.00
CA ASP A 198 -14.20 -20.85 -14.70
C ASP A 198 -14.02 -19.33 -14.89
N LEU A 199 -13.46 -18.61 -13.90
CA LEU A 199 -13.12 -17.19 -14.01
C LEU A 199 -12.09 -16.94 -15.13
N GLN A 200 -11.04 -17.76 -15.18
CA GLN A 200 -9.99 -17.62 -16.19
C GLN A 200 -10.52 -17.87 -17.62
N LYS A 201 -11.49 -18.77 -17.76
CA LYS A 201 -12.15 -19.08 -19.04
C LYS A 201 -12.96 -17.89 -19.56
N VAL A 202 -13.67 -17.18 -18.69
CA VAL A 202 -14.44 -15.97 -19.05
C VAL A 202 -13.49 -14.89 -19.55
N LEU A 203 -12.39 -14.65 -18.83
CA LEU A 203 -11.38 -13.69 -19.24
C LEU A 203 -10.77 -14.05 -20.60
N GLN A 204 -10.49 -15.33 -20.85
CA GLN A 204 -9.96 -15.81 -22.12
C GLN A 204 -10.92 -15.53 -23.30
N GLN A 205 -12.22 -15.72 -23.10
CA GLN A 205 -13.24 -15.43 -24.12
C GLN A 205 -13.38 -13.92 -24.38
N LEU A 206 -13.14 -13.08 -23.37
CA LEU A 206 -13.20 -11.62 -23.49
C LEU A 206 -11.93 -11.00 -24.10
N VAL A 207 -10.83 -11.74 -24.24
CA VAL A 207 -9.56 -11.20 -24.80
C VAL A 207 -9.75 -10.49 -26.15
N PRO A 208 -10.49 -11.03 -27.15
CA PRO A 208 -10.71 -10.33 -28.42
C PRO A 208 -11.47 -9.01 -28.26
N HIS A 209 -12.44 -8.96 -27.35
CA HIS A 209 -13.25 -7.78 -27.07
C HIS A 209 -12.43 -6.67 -26.41
N ILE A 210 -11.63 -7.03 -25.41
CA ILE A 210 -10.73 -6.08 -24.73
C ILE A 210 -9.62 -5.62 -25.69
N SER A 211 -9.08 -6.52 -26.52
CA SER A 211 -8.08 -6.17 -27.53
C SER A 211 -8.65 -5.22 -28.59
N PHE A 212 -9.93 -5.34 -28.93
CA PHE A 212 -10.60 -4.36 -29.78
C PHE A 212 -10.65 -2.97 -29.12
N LEU A 213 -10.98 -2.87 -27.84
CA LEU A 213 -10.88 -1.59 -27.11
C LEU A 213 -9.45 -1.04 -27.12
N GLU A 214 -8.44 -1.89 -26.91
CA GLU A 214 -7.02 -1.49 -27.04
C GLU A 214 -6.71 -0.95 -28.45
N GLU A 215 -7.22 -1.56 -29.52
CA GLU A 215 -7.06 -1.06 -30.90
C GLU A 215 -7.68 0.33 -31.09
N LEU A 216 -8.83 0.59 -30.48
CA LEU A 216 -9.47 1.92 -30.50
C LEU A 216 -8.59 2.97 -29.79
N THR A 217 -7.99 2.64 -28.64
CA THR A 217 -7.11 3.58 -27.92
C THR A 217 -5.87 3.97 -28.75
N LYS A 218 -5.41 3.09 -29.65
CA LYS A 218 -4.28 3.34 -30.57
C LYS A 218 -4.65 4.25 -31.75
N MET A 219 -5.88 4.76 -31.83
CA MET A 219 -6.29 5.73 -32.85
C MET A 219 -5.95 7.18 -32.48
N GLY A 220 -5.51 7.44 -31.25
CA GLY A 220 -5.09 8.76 -30.81
C GLY A 220 -6.13 9.48 -29.93
N GLY A 221 -5.89 10.77 -29.69
CA GLY A 221 -6.70 11.60 -28.79
C GLY A 221 -8.20 11.60 -29.13
N ALA A 222 -8.54 11.73 -30.42
CA ALA A 222 -9.94 11.81 -30.87
C ALA A 222 -10.80 10.61 -30.43
N MET A 223 -10.30 9.39 -30.60
CA MET A 223 -11.01 8.17 -30.18
C MET A 223 -10.98 7.98 -28.66
N ARG A 224 -9.86 8.33 -28.00
CA ARG A 224 -9.78 8.31 -26.53
C ARG A 224 -10.83 9.23 -25.91
N THR A 225 -11.01 10.45 -26.41
CA THR A 225 -12.03 11.38 -25.91
C THR A 225 -13.46 10.82 -26.07
N VAL A 226 -13.76 10.11 -27.16
CA VAL A 226 -15.06 9.40 -27.31
C VAL A 226 -15.22 8.33 -26.24
N LEU A 227 -14.20 7.48 -26.05
CA LEU A 227 -14.21 6.44 -25.02
C LEU A 227 -14.33 7.05 -23.62
N THR A 228 -13.62 8.14 -23.32
CA THR A 228 -13.71 8.86 -22.05
C THR A 228 -15.13 9.32 -21.80
N LYS A 229 -15.74 10.03 -22.76
CA LYS A 229 -17.12 10.49 -22.65
C LYS A 229 -18.08 9.34 -22.37
N ILE A 230 -17.88 8.18 -22.99
CA ILE A 230 -18.76 7.03 -22.75
C ILE A 230 -18.52 6.43 -21.37
N LEU A 231 -17.26 6.20 -21.00
CA LEU A 231 -16.88 5.54 -19.75
C LEU A 231 -17.27 6.35 -18.51
N THR A 232 -17.29 7.68 -18.60
CA THR A 232 -17.60 8.58 -17.48
C THR A 232 -19.04 9.11 -17.48
N ASN A 233 -19.85 8.80 -18.51
CA ASN A 233 -21.22 9.33 -18.61
C ASN A 233 -22.22 8.56 -17.72
N GLN A 234 -22.77 9.29 -16.76
CA GLN A 234 -23.71 8.75 -15.78
C GLN A 234 -25.10 8.46 -16.35
N GLN A 235 -25.53 9.17 -17.38
CA GLN A 235 -26.83 8.94 -18.01
C GLN A 235 -26.80 7.66 -18.84
N ILE A 236 -25.78 7.51 -19.70
CA ILE A 236 -25.60 6.30 -20.51
C ILE A 236 -25.48 5.06 -19.62
N PHE A 237 -24.71 5.16 -18.53
CA PHE A 237 -24.61 4.07 -17.56
C PHE A 237 -25.97 3.71 -16.96
N ARG A 238 -26.75 4.70 -16.49
CA ARG A 238 -28.08 4.44 -15.93
C ARG A 238 -29.02 3.80 -16.95
N ASP A 239 -29.03 4.30 -18.19
CA ASP A 239 -29.93 3.83 -19.24
C ASP A 239 -29.63 2.40 -19.72
N LEU A 240 -28.36 1.97 -19.65
CA LEU A 240 -27.94 0.67 -20.18
C LEU A 240 -27.61 -0.37 -19.11
N SER A 241 -27.17 0.04 -17.90
CA SER A 241 -26.79 -0.87 -16.82
C SER A 241 -27.96 -1.28 -15.93
N MET A 242 -28.91 -0.36 -15.69
CA MET A 242 -30.12 -0.66 -14.92
C MET A 242 -31.13 -1.26 -15.90
N GLY A 243 -31.36 -2.56 -15.83
CA GLY A 243 -32.15 -3.30 -16.83
C GLY A 243 -33.44 -2.57 -17.20
N GLN A 244 -33.70 -2.46 -18.51
CA GLN A 244 -35.02 -2.06 -19.00
C GLN A 244 -36.04 -3.05 -18.43
N GLU A 245 -37.17 -2.56 -17.91
CA GLU A 245 -38.17 -3.35 -17.13
C GLU A 245 -38.66 -4.63 -17.85
N GLU A 246 -38.46 -4.74 -19.16
CA GLU A 246 -38.94 -5.85 -20.00
C GLU A 246 -37.89 -6.97 -20.27
N ASN A 247 -36.60 -6.78 -20.00
CA ASN A 247 -35.55 -7.77 -20.31
C ASN A 247 -35.10 -8.59 -19.09
N VAL A 248 -35.60 -9.83 -18.98
CA VAL A 248 -35.33 -10.77 -17.88
C VAL A 248 -33.85 -11.11 -17.73
N TYR A 249 -33.11 -11.27 -18.84
CA TYR A 249 -31.68 -11.55 -18.80
C TYR A 249 -30.90 -10.38 -18.18
N ALA A 250 -31.19 -9.16 -18.65
CA ALA A 250 -30.54 -7.96 -18.15
C ALA A 250 -30.81 -7.74 -16.65
N GLN A 251 -32.03 -8.04 -16.18
CA GLN A 251 -32.37 -7.99 -14.76
C GLN A 251 -31.54 -8.97 -13.93
N LYS A 252 -31.51 -10.25 -14.32
CA LYS A 252 -30.72 -11.28 -13.62
C LYS A 252 -29.23 -10.94 -13.60
N ASN A 253 -28.72 -10.43 -14.71
CA ASN A 253 -27.33 -10.00 -14.84
C ASN A 253 -27.00 -8.82 -13.91
N TYR A 254 -27.89 -7.84 -13.80
CA TYR A 254 -27.74 -6.72 -12.87
C TYR A 254 -27.86 -7.16 -11.39
N GLU A 255 -28.74 -8.12 -11.09
CA GLU A 255 -28.85 -8.70 -9.74
C GLU A 255 -27.56 -9.41 -9.31
N LYS A 256 -26.88 -10.12 -10.23
CA LYS A 256 -25.54 -10.69 -9.96
C LYS A 256 -24.53 -9.62 -9.60
N TYR A 257 -24.50 -8.51 -10.34
CA TYR A 257 -23.67 -7.36 -10.03
C TYR A 257 -23.96 -6.82 -8.62
N LEU A 258 -25.23 -6.57 -8.29
CA LEU A 258 -25.63 -6.10 -6.96
C LEU A 258 -25.26 -7.09 -5.85
N SER A 259 -25.34 -8.39 -6.12
CA SER A 259 -24.91 -9.44 -5.19
C SER A 259 -23.40 -9.41 -4.95
N ALA A 260 -22.59 -9.32 -6.02
CA ALA A 260 -21.14 -9.21 -5.92
C ALA A 260 -20.71 -7.92 -5.19
N LEU A 261 -21.43 -6.81 -5.41
CA LEU A 261 -21.20 -5.53 -4.75
C LEU A 261 -21.52 -5.62 -3.25
N LYS A 262 -22.66 -6.25 -2.87
CA LYS A 262 -23.05 -6.48 -1.47
C LYS A 262 -22.15 -7.46 -0.73
N GLY A 263 -21.77 -8.57 -1.37
CA GLY A 263 -20.83 -9.57 -0.82
C GLY A 263 -19.44 -9.00 -0.55
N SER A 264 -19.18 -7.81 -1.08
CA SER A 264 -17.96 -7.05 -0.85
C SER A 264 -18.08 -6.04 0.31
N GLY A 265 -19.20 -5.96 1.02
CA GLY A 265 -19.44 -5.08 2.18
C GLY A 265 -18.63 -5.47 3.44
N LEU A 266 -18.27 -4.47 4.26
CA LEU A 266 -17.51 -4.63 5.51
C LEU A 266 -18.46 -4.97 6.66
N VAL A 267 -18.93 -6.22 6.73
CA VAL A 267 -19.67 -6.67 7.93
C VAL A 267 -18.64 -7.03 9.01
N PRO A 268 -18.66 -6.39 10.20
CA PRO A 268 -17.85 -6.82 11.34
C PRO A 268 -18.15 -8.29 11.68
N ALA A 269 -17.16 -8.99 12.23
CA ALA A 269 -17.23 -10.43 12.56
C ALA A 269 -18.20 -10.80 13.71
N GLU A 270 -19.38 -10.18 13.79
CA GLU A 270 -20.42 -10.47 14.79
C GLU A 270 -21.67 -11.14 14.22
N GLU A 271 -21.88 -11.17 12.90
CA GLU A 271 -23.11 -11.76 12.33
C GLU A 271 -22.94 -13.18 11.74
N LYS A 272 -21.81 -13.87 11.96
CA LYS A 272 -21.69 -15.30 11.61
C LYS A 272 -22.23 -16.26 12.68
N ALA A 273 -22.93 -15.76 13.69
CA ALA A 273 -23.53 -16.56 14.76
C ALA A 273 -25.05 -16.46 14.82
N VAL A 274 -25.77 -16.26 13.70
CA VAL A 274 -27.22 -16.50 13.65
C VAL A 274 -27.59 -17.07 12.28
N GLY A 275 -27.47 -18.39 12.12
CA GLY A 275 -27.76 -19.05 10.84
C GLY A 275 -27.69 -20.56 10.94
N GLY A 276 -28.36 -21.13 11.94
CA GLY A 276 -28.39 -22.57 12.17
C GLY A 276 -29.53 -22.97 13.09
N ALA A 277 -30.77 -22.81 12.63
CA ALA A 277 -31.92 -23.49 13.24
C ALA A 277 -32.96 -23.79 12.15
N GLY A 278 -33.15 -25.07 11.87
CA GLY A 278 -34.23 -25.58 11.01
C GLY A 278 -35.61 -25.42 11.66
N PRO A 279 -36.71 -25.59 10.90
CA PRO A 279 -38.04 -25.21 11.34
C PRO A 279 -38.65 -26.27 12.27
N GLY A 280 -39.28 -25.82 13.36
CA GLY A 280 -40.06 -26.68 14.25
C GLY A 280 -40.87 -25.91 15.29
N ALA A 281 -42.15 -25.71 14.98
CA ALA A 281 -43.32 -25.55 15.87
C ALA A 281 -43.39 -24.40 16.91
N ALA A 282 -44.28 -23.44 16.58
CA ALA A 282 -45.26 -22.74 17.41
C ALA A 282 -45.27 -22.93 18.95
N ASP A 283 -45.25 -21.84 19.71
CA ASP A 283 -46.46 -21.23 20.29
C ASP A 283 -46.14 -19.97 21.15
N LEU A 284 -47.04 -18.97 21.03
CA LEU A 284 -47.58 -18.02 22.03
C LEU A 284 -46.86 -17.88 23.40
N ALA A 285 -46.65 -16.71 24.01
CA ALA A 285 -47.25 -15.40 23.88
C ALA A 285 -46.50 -14.31 24.69
N SER A 286 -46.64 -13.08 24.19
CA SER A 286 -46.91 -11.82 24.88
C SER A 286 -45.95 -11.25 25.96
N SER A 287 -45.35 -10.10 25.62
CA SER A 287 -45.66 -8.76 26.18
C SER A 287 -44.85 -8.42 27.44
N GLY A 288 -44.28 -7.23 27.65
CA GLY A 288 -44.30 -5.95 26.94
C GLY A 288 -43.09 -5.15 27.47
N ALA A 289 -42.54 -4.25 26.65
CA ALA A 289 -42.78 -2.82 26.78
C ALA A 289 -41.81 -2.10 27.75
N GLY A 290 -40.73 -1.56 27.16
CA GLY A 290 -40.35 -0.15 27.32
C GLY A 290 -39.77 0.32 28.67
N PRO A 291 -39.42 1.61 28.75
CA PRO A 291 -38.06 2.04 28.41
C PRO A 291 -37.43 2.96 29.46
N GLY A 292 -36.12 3.19 29.36
CA GLY A 292 -35.57 4.51 29.67
C GLY A 292 -34.45 4.59 30.71
N ALA A 293 -33.41 5.29 30.26
CA ALA A 293 -32.66 6.33 30.97
C ALA A 293 -31.49 5.95 31.90
N VAL A 294 -30.29 6.29 31.40
CA VAL A 294 -29.26 7.17 31.99
C VAL A 294 -29.08 7.10 33.51
N SER A 295 -27.90 6.65 33.97
CA SER A 295 -27.12 7.46 34.93
C SER A 295 -25.67 6.99 35.11
N LEU A 296 -24.87 8.00 35.46
CA LEU A 296 -23.46 8.06 35.78
C LEU A 296 -23.10 7.47 37.18
N LEU A 297 -21.78 7.23 37.33
CA LEU A 297 -20.94 7.34 38.56
C LEU A 297 -20.82 6.20 39.58
N GLY A 298 -19.57 6.01 40.03
CA GLY A 298 -19.18 5.56 41.39
C GLY A 298 -18.62 4.14 41.44
N ALA A 299 -17.30 3.91 41.45
CA ALA A 299 -16.34 4.06 42.56
C ALA A 299 -16.35 2.93 43.62
N ALA A 300 -15.14 2.39 43.85
CA ALA A 300 -14.58 1.85 45.10
C ALA A 300 -14.84 0.38 45.54
N ALA A 301 -13.76 -0.41 45.41
CA ALA A 301 -12.97 -1.02 46.49
C ALA A 301 -13.41 -2.27 47.28
N ALA A 302 -12.35 -3.01 47.71
CA ALA A 302 -12.22 -4.07 48.73
C ALA A 302 -12.48 -5.52 48.25
N ALA A 303 -11.50 -6.43 48.13
CA ALA A 303 -10.51 -6.99 49.08
C ALA A 303 -10.91 -8.42 49.57
N ASN A 304 -10.23 -9.44 49.01
CA ASN A 304 -9.64 -10.67 49.62
C ASN A 304 -10.46 -11.61 50.55
N PRO A 305 -9.98 -12.82 50.90
CA PRO A 305 -9.20 -13.86 50.18
C PRO A 305 -9.70 -15.32 50.51
N ASP A 306 -8.84 -16.34 50.31
CA ASP A 306 -8.88 -17.74 50.82
C ASP A 306 -9.72 -18.78 50.03
N GLU A 307 -9.34 -20.06 49.85
CA GLU A 307 -8.17 -20.90 50.16
C GLU A 307 -8.38 -22.26 49.45
N SER A 308 -7.31 -22.89 48.94
CA SER A 308 -7.00 -24.36 48.95
C SER A 308 -8.01 -25.38 48.33
N SER A 309 -7.70 -26.55 47.75
CA SER A 309 -6.53 -27.43 47.73
C SER A 309 -6.78 -28.66 46.79
N LYS A 310 -5.68 -29.24 46.25
CA LYS A 310 -5.39 -30.68 45.95
C LYS A 310 -6.01 -31.40 44.73
N GLU A 311 -5.18 -31.82 43.73
CA GLU A 311 -4.44 -33.11 43.56
C GLU A 311 -5.39 -34.22 43.01
N GLU A 312 -5.21 -34.91 41.85
CA GLU A 312 -4.10 -35.74 41.33
C GLU A 312 -4.26 -36.08 39.81
N GLU A 313 -3.12 -36.34 39.16
CA GLU A 313 -2.72 -37.16 37.97
C GLU A 313 -3.78 -37.90 37.09
N GLN A 314 -3.64 -38.19 35.78
CA GLN A 314 -2.48 -38.58 34.95
C GLN A 314 -2.88 -38.61 33.43
N ASP A 315 -1.88 -38.35 32.58
CA ASP A 315 -1.65 -38.86 31.20
C ASP A 315 -2.31 -38.23 29.93
N GLY A 316 -1.44 -37.65 29.08
CA GLY A 316 -1.32 -38.02 27.66
C GLY A 316 -2.12 -37.25 26.60
N GLY A 317 -1.52 -36.22 25.97
CA GLY A 317 -1.91 -35.79 24.62
C GLY A 317 -1.67 -34.32 24.27
N LEU A 318 -0.60 -34.07 23.51
CA LEU A 318 -0.29 -32.80 22.82
C LEU A 318 -1.52 -32.18 22.16
N ASN A 319 -1.84 -30.93 22.52
CA ASN A 319 -2.68 -30.06 21.70
C ASN A 319 -2.17 -28.62 21.76
N VAL A 320 -1.47 -28.23 20.70
CA VAL A 320 -1.18 -26.85 20.35
C VAL A 320 -2.50 -26.14 20.00
N GLY A 321 -2.77 -25.02 20.68
CA GLY A 321 -3.46 -23.88 20.08
C GLY A 321 -4.97 -23.77 20.25
N LYS A 322 -5.39 -22.82 21.09
CA LYS A 322 -6.52 -21.90 20.79
C LYS A 322 -6.16 -20.49 21.27
N ARG A 323 -5.42 -19.73 20.47
CA ARG A 323 -5.14 -18.30 20.71
C ARG A 323 -6.40 -17.48 20.39
N LYS A 324 -6.95 -16.77 21.39
CA LYS A 324 -8.15 -15.93 21.25
C LYS A 324 -7.79 -14.63 20.51
N ARG A 325 -8.49 -14.35 19.40
CA ARG A 325 -8.46 -13.08 18.68
C ARG A 325 -9.08 -11.99 19.57
N VAL A 326 -8.33 -10.93 19.87
CA VAL A 326 -8.79 -9.82 20.73
C VAL A 326 -9.47 -8.76 19.86
N LYS A 327 -10.69 -8.36 20.21
CA LYS A 327 -11.39 -7.22 19.57
C LYS A 327 -11.02 -5.95 20.32
N LEU A 328 -10.42 -4.97 19.65
CA LEU A 328 -10.22 -3.63 20.17
C LEU A 328 -11.52 -2.83 20.05
N SER A 329 -11.92 -2.15 21.12
CA SER A 329 -12.99 -1.15 21.10
C SER A 329 -12.39 0.22 20.74
N SER A 330 -12.25 0.52 19.45
CA SER A 330 -11.96 1.90 19.01
C SER A 330 -13.27 2.69 18.92
N SER A 331 -13.35 3.80 19.65
CA SER A 331 -14.49 4.72 19.71
C SER A 331 -14.49 5.77 18.59
N THR A 332 -13.81 5.50 17.48
CA THR A 332 -13.76 6.36 16.28
C THR A 332 -14.04 5.51 15.04
N LYS A 333 -15.15 4.77 15.05
CA LYS A 333 -15.75 4.25 13.84
C LYS A 333 -16.67 5.34 13.32
N ASP A 334 -16.17 6.18 12.42
CA ASP A 334 -17.07 6.84 11.48
C ASP A 334 -17.29 5.82 10.34
N PRO A 335 -18.43 5.11 10.30
CA PRO A 335 -18.69 4.08 9.28
C PRO A 335 -18.74 4.60 7.84
N SER A 336 -18.63 5.92 7.63
CA SER A 336 -18.87 6.59 6.36
C SER A 336 -17.90 6.24 5.22
N ILE A 337 -16.62 5.94 5.49
CA ILE A 337 -15.65 5.64 4.40
C ILE A 337 -15.85 4.21 3.85
N MET A 338 -16.45 3.35 4.66
CA MET A 338 -16.59 1.91 4.44
C MET A 338 -17.98 1.50 3.95
N ASP A 339 -18.86 2.48 3.73
CA ASP A 339 -20.23 2.32 3.28
C ASP A 339 -20.35 1.92 1.80
N THR A 340 -21.54 1.43 1.43
CA THR A 340 -21.83 0.73 0.17
C THR A 340 -21.42 1.56 -1.06
N LEU A 341 -20.42 1.07 -1.79
CA LEU A 341 -19.99 1.63 -3.07
C LEU A 341 -21.18 1.66 -4.04
N LYS A 342 -21.42 2.81 -4.68
CA LYS A 342 -22.48 2.98 -5.69
C LYS A 342 -21.87 3.47 -6.98
N HIS A 343 -21.75 2.59 -7.97
CA HIS A 343 -21.22 2.97 -9.27
C HIS A 343 -22.19 3.87 -10.03
N LYS A 344 -21.64 4.91 -10.65
CA LYS A 344 -22.36 5.95 -11.41
C LYS A 344 -22.04 5.90 -12.89
N CYS A 345 -20.93 5.28 -13.29
CA CYS A 345 -20.47 5.21 -14.67
C CYS A 345 -19.80 3.87 -14.98
N PHE A 346 -19.56 3.58 -16.27
CA PHE A 346 -18.92 2.32 -16.68
C PHE A 346 -17.49 2.19 -16.16
N LEU A 347 -16.74 3.29 -16.02
CA LEU A 347 -15.39 3.25 -15.49
C LEU A 347 -15.34 2.68 -14.07
N GLU A 348 -16.27 3.12 -13.22
CA GLU A 348 -16.36 2.65 -11.84
C GLU A 348 -16.68 1.15 -11.77
N GLU A 349 -17.66 0.69 -12.54
CA GLU A 349 -17.99 -0.73 -12.57
C GLU A 349 -16.89 -1.59 -13.24
N LEU A 350 -16.28 -1.09 -14.31
CA LEU A 350 -15.21 -1.81 -15.00
C LEU A 350 -13.98 -1.98 -14.10
N LEU A 351 -13.65 -0.97 -13.29
CA LEU A 351 -12.59 -1.12 -12.28
C LEU A 351 -12.98 -2.12 -11.20
N PHE A 352 -14.23 -2.11 -10.72
CA PHE A 352 -14.71 -3.10 -9.77
C PHE A 352 -14.53 -4.54 -10.28
N TRP A 353 -14.91 -4.80 -11.53
CA TRP A 353 -14.68 -6.12 -12.13
C TRP A 353 -13.19 -6.40 -12.35
N THR A 354 -12.39 -5.40 -12.71
CA THR A 354 -10.93 -5.54 -12.79
C THR A 354 -10.35 -6.00 -11.45
N ILE A 355 -10.85 -5.48 -10.32
CA ILE A 355 -10.45 -5.87 -8.97
C ILE A 355 -10.95 -7.27 -8.62
N LYS A 356 -12.22 -7.59 -8.91
CA LYS A 356 -12.81 -8.91 -8.63
C LYS A 356 -12.15 -10.05 -9.40
N TYR A 357 -11.63 -9.77 -10.58
CA TYR A 357 -10.87 -10.71 -11.41
C TYR A 357 -9.34 -10.59 -11.20
N GLU A 358 -8.89 -10.01 -10.08
CA GLU A 358 -7.47 -9.95 -9.68
C GLU A 358 -6.55 -9.26 -10.71
N PHE A 359 -7.01 -8.13 -11.25
CA PHE A 359 -6.29 -7.25 -12.19
C PHE A 359 -5.82 -7.94 -13.49
N PRO A 360 -6.75 -8.47 -14.33
CA PRO A 360 -6.38 -9.15 -15.58
C PRO A 360 -5.53 -8.27 -16.50
N GLN A 361 -4.43 -8.80 -17.04
CA GLN A 361 -3.46 -8.02 -17.82
C GLN A 361 -4.07 -7.19 -18.93
N LYS A 362 -5.01 -7.75 -19.68
CA LYS A 362 -5.66 -7.06 -20.79
C LYS A 362 -6.54 -5.90 -20.34
N MET A 363 -7.25 -6.06 -19.22
CA MET A 363 -8.03 -4.96 -18.63
C MET A 363 -7.11 -3.85 -18.11
N VAL A 364 -6.06 -4.23 -17.37
CA VAL A 364 -5.05 -3.26 -16.89
C VAL A 364 -4.42 -2.50 -18.05
N THR A 365 -4.05 -3.20 -19.12
CA THR A 365 -3.45 -2.58 -20.31
C THR A 365 -4.41 -1.59 -20.98
N PHE A 366 -5.68 -1.95 -21.12
CA PHE A 366 -6.71 -1.05 -21.65
C PHE A 366 -6.89 0.20 -20.78
N LEU A 367 -7.07 0.04 -19.46
CA LEU A 367 -7.25 1.16 -18.53
C LEU A 367 -6.05 2.12 -18.56
N LEU A 368 -4.82 1.59 -18.63
CA LEU A 368 -3.61 2.40 -18.70
C LEU A 368 -3.43 3.11 -20.06
N ASN A 369 -3.82 2.48 -21.18
CA ASN A 369 -3.74 3.10 -22.51
C ASN A 369 -4.64 4.34 -22.69
N MET A 370 -5.61 4.53 -21.79
CA MET A 370 -6.52 5.67 -21.77
C MET A 370 -5.95 6.88 -21.00
N LEU A 371 -4.90 6.70 -20.18
CA LEU A 371 -4.28 7.77 -19.37
C LEU A 371 -3.81 9.02 -20.12
N PRO A 372 -3.47 9.00 -21.42
CA PRO A 372 -3.12 10.23 -22.13
C PRO A 372 -4.27 11.25 -22.21
N ASP A 373 -5.52 10.79 -22.08
CA ASP A 373 -6.69 11.66 -21.97
C ASP A 373 -6.86 12.14 -20.52
N GLN A 374 -6.76 13.44 -20.29
CA GLN A 374 -6.68 14.00 -18.93
C GLN A 374 -7.99 13.88 -18.15
N ASP A 375 -9.13 14.06 -18.82
CA ASP A 375 -10.45 13.88 -18.19
C ASP A 375 -10.63 12.44 -17.72
N TYR A 376 -10.19 11.47 -18.53
CA TYR A 376 -10.13 10.07 -18.12
C TYR A 376 -9.19 9.85 -16.95
N LYS A 377 -7.96 10.38 -17.00
CA LYS A 377 -6.96 10.21 -15.92
C LYS A 377 -7.52 10.70 -14.58
N ILE A 378 -8.14 11.87 -14.56
CA ILE A 378 -8.78 12.43 -13.35
C ILE A 378 -9.90 11.50 -12.85
N ALA A 379 -10.80 11.09 -13.75
CA ALA A 379 -11.92 10.21 -13.39
C ALA A 379 -11.40 8.85 -12.86
N PHE A 380 -10.43 8.25 -13.53
CA PHE A 380 -9.86 6.96 -13.17
C PHE A 380 -9.13 7.01 -11.84
N THR A 381 -8.36 8.07 -11.56
CA THR A 381 -7.73 8.26 -10.25
C THR A 381 -8.78 8.35 -9.15
N LYS A 382 -9.83 9.18 -9.30
CA LYS A 382 -10.92 9.29 -8.29
C LYS A 382 -11.61 7.94 -8.06
N THR A 383 -11.93 7.24 -9.14
CA THR A 383 -12.51 5.89 -9.08
C THR A 383 -11.59 4.89 -8.37
N PHE A 384 -10.29 4.93 -8.63
CA PHE A 384 -9.31 4.06 -7.98
C PHE A 384 -9.27 4.30 -6.46
N VAL A 385 -9.28 5.55 -6.02
CA VAL A 385 -9.32 5.91 -4.59
C VAL A 385 -10.56 5.33 -3.91
N GLN A 386 -11.74 5.46 -4.53
CA GLN A 386 -12.99 4.91 -3.99
C GLN A 386 -12.98 3.38 -3.83
N HIS A 387 -12.10 2.68 -4.56
CA HIS A 387 -12.02 1.22 -4.54
C HIS A 387 -10.94 0.66 -3.62
N TYR A 388 -10.14 1.48 -2.90
CA TYR A 388 -9.06 0.99 -2.03
C TYR A 388 -9.49 -0.09 -1.03
N ALA A 389 -10.67 0.08 -0.42
CA ALA A 389 -11.23 -0.91 0.50
C ALA A 389 -11.51 -2.28 -0.17
N PHE A 390 -11.90 -2.27 -1.45
CA PHE A 390 -12.13 -3.48 -2.23
C PHE A 390 -10.81 -4.11 -2.67
N ILE A 391 -9.84 -3.30 -3.08
CA ILE A 391 -8.48 -3.73 -3.43
C ILE A 391 -7.86 -4.48 -2.24
N MET A 392 -7.91 -3.89 -1.04
CA MET A 392 -7.46 -4.52 0.19
C MET A 392 -8.13 -5.87 0.45
N LYS A 393 -9.46 -5.95 0.32
CA LYS A 393 -10.19 -7.21 0.55
C LYS A 393 -9.80 -8.30 -0.42
N THR A 394 -9.65 -7.97 -1.70
CA THR A 394 -9.21 -8.93 -2.70
C THR A 394 -7.78 -9.37 -2.42
N LEU A 395 -6.87 -8.44 -2.08
CA LEU A 395 -5.50 -8.75 -1.64
C LEU A 395 -5.48 -9.76 -0.49
N MET A 396 -6.31 -9.56 0.53
CA MET A 396 -6.37 -10.44 1.70
C MET A 396 -6.94 -11.84 1.42
N LYS A 397 -7.66 -12.03 0.30
CA LYS A 397 -8.25 -13.32 -0.08
C LYS A 397 -7.45 -14.05 -1.16
N SER A 398 -6.72 -13.32 -1.99
CA SER A 398 -6.00 -13.82 -3.15
C SER A 398 -4.89 -14.80 -2.76
N HIS A 399 -4.74 -15.85 -3.56
CA HIS A 399 -3.66 -16.84 -3.42
C HIS A 399 -2.39 -16.47 -4.21
N GLU A 400 -2.50 -15.60 -5.23
CA GLU A 400 -1.37 -15.10 -6.05
C GLU A 400 -1.01 -13.64 -5.71
N SER A 401 -0.70 -13.36 -4.44
CA SER A 401 -0.50 -11.99 -3.93
C SER A 401 0.55 -11.20 -4.70
N ASP A 402 1.66 -11.80 -5.15
CA ASP A 402 2.78 -11.07 -5.75
C ASP A 402 2.45 -10.49 -7.13
N THR A 403 1.85 -11.29 -8.00
CA THR A 403 1.48 -10.85 -9.35
C THR A 403 0.43 -9.74 -9.29
N MET A 404 -0.56 -9.89 -8.41
CA MET A 404 -1.59 -8.86 -8.21
C MET A 404 -1.01 -7.59 -7.59
N SER A 405 -0.13 -7.73 -6.59
CA SER A 405 0.56 -6.62 -5.93
C SER A 405 1.32 -5.74 -6.91
N ASN A 406 2.10 -6.35 -7.80
CA ASN A 406 2.85 -5.64 -8.83
C ASN A 406 1.94 -4.88 -9.81
N ARG A 407 0.78 -5.44 -10.16
CA ARG A 407 -0.19 -4.81 -11.07
C ARG A 407 -0.88 -3.61 -10.43
N ILE A 408 -1.21 -3.70 -9.14
CA ILE A 408 -1.78 -2.60 -8.36
C ILE A 408 -0.80 -1.43 -8.33
N VAL A 409 0.45 -1.69 -7.92
CA VAL A 409 1.51 -0.67 -7.86
C VAL A 409 1.79 -0.08 -9.25
N HIS A 410 1.76 -0.92 -10.30
CA HIS A 410 1.94 -0.42 -11.66
C HIS A 410 0.85 0.56 -12.07
N ILE A 411 -0.41 0.35 -11.66
CA ILE A 411 -1.49 1.31 -11.92
C ILE A 411 -1.32 2.56 -11.08
N SER A 412 -1.18 2.40 -9.76
CA SER A 412 -1.15 3.52 -8.82
C SER A 412 -0.01 4.49 -9.07
N VAL A 413 1.19 4.01 -9.42
CA VAL A 413 2.35 4.87 -9.78
C VAL A 413 2.02 5.76 -10.97
N GLN A 414 1.24 5.29 -11.94
CA GLN A 414 0.83 6.08 -13.10
C GLN A 414 -0.25 7.13 -12.76
N LEU A 415 -1.09 6.82 -11.76
CA LEU A 415 -2.17 7.71 -11.30
C LEU A 415 -1.65 8.80 -10.37
N PHE A 416 -0.71 8.47 -9.49
CA PHE A 416 -0.22 9.33 -8.42
C PHE A 416 1.15 9.96 -8.70
N SER A 417 1.68 9.84 -9.93
CA SER A 417 2.94 10.49 -10.32
C SER A 417 2.83 12.02 -10.43
N ASN A 418 1.62 12.54 -10.68
CA ASN A 418 1.38 13.98 -10.81
C ASN A 418 0.96 14.58 -9.46
N GLU A 419 1.76 15.51 -8.93
CA GLU A 419 1.52 16.15 -7.63
C GLU A 419 0.19 16.90 -7.56
N GLU A 420 -0.19 17.64 -8.61
CA GLU A 420 -1.44 18.42 -8.61
C GLU A 420 -2.67 17.52 -8.54
N LEU A 421 -2.67 16.42 -9.30
CA LEU A 421 -3.74 15.42 -9.27
C LEU A 421 -3.77 14.69 -7.92
N ALA A 422 -2.61 14.29 -7.39
CA ALA A 422 -2.51 13.67 -6.07
C ALA A 422 -3.10 14.56 -4.97
N ARG A 423 -2.71 15.85 -4.95
CA ARG A 423 -3.27 16.86 -4.03
C ARG A 423 -4.78 17.01 -4.19
N HIS A 424 -5.26 17.08 -5.43
CA HIS A 424 -6.69 17.22 -5.72
C HIS A 424 -7.51 16.04 -5.19
N VAL A 425 -7.05 14.80 -5.37
CA VAL A 425 -7.76 13.63 -4.84
C VAL A 425 -7.59 13.45 -3.33
N THR A 426 -6.51 13.96 -2.74
CA THR A 426 -6.40 14.09 -1.27
C THR A 426 -7.48 15.01 -0.71
N GLU A 427 -7.75 16.14 -1.36
CA GLU A 427 -8.74 17.11 -0.90
C GLU A 427 -10.18 16.66 -1.18
N GLU A 428 -10.48 16.17 -2.38
CA GLU A 428 -11.85 15.82 -2.78
C GLU A 428 -12.29 14.41 -2.38
N CYS A 429 -11.36 13.45 -2.35
CA CYS A 429 -11.67 12.03 -2.11
C CYS A 429 -11.12 11.51 -0.78
N GLN A 430 -10.56 12.39 0.07
CA GLN A 430 -9.98 12.03 1.36
C GLN A 430 -8.96 10.89 1.23
N LEU A 431 -8.12 10.94 0.19
CA LEU A 431 -7.19 9.85 -0.16
C LEU A 431 -6.37 9.39 1.05
N LEU A 432 -5.84 10.32 1.84
CA LEU A 432 -4.99 9.99 2.98
C LEU A 432 -5.76 9.24 4.07
N ASP A 433 -6.97 9.69 4.42
CA ASP A 433 -7.84 9.00 5.38
C ASP A 433 -8.19 7.59 4.91
N VAL A 434 -8.53 7.44 3.61
CA VAL A 434 -8.84 6.15 3.00
C VAL A 434 -7.63 5.20 3.12
N MET A 435 -6.43 5.65 2.74
CA MET A 435 -5.23 4.81 2.77
C MET A 435 -4.86 4.37 4.19
N VAL A 436 -4.83 5.31 5.15
CA VAL A 436 -4.50 5.00 6.55
C VAL A 436 -5.55 4.07 7.17
N THR A 437 -6.84 4.31 6.91
CA THR A 437 -7.94 3.47 7.41
C THR A 437 -7.86 2.04 6.88
N VAL A 438 -7.58 1.89 5.59
CA VAL A 438 -7.46 0.57 4.94
C VAL A 438 -6.24 -0.18 5.48
N LEU A 439 -5.09 0.49 5.64
CA LEU A 439 -3.90 -0.11 6.25
C LEU A 439 -4.13 -0.54 7.70
N LEU A 440 -4.79 0.31 8.51
CA LEU A 440 -5.19 -0.03 9.87
C LEU A 440 -6.07 -1.27 9.91
N TYR A 441 -7.13 -1.32 9.10
CA TYR A 441 -8.03 -2.48 9.04
C TYR A 441 -7.29 -3.76 8.65
N MET A 442 -6.35 -3.67 7.70
CA MET A 442 -5.55 -4.82 7.30
C MET A 442 -4.73 -5.36 8.47
N MET A 443 -4.04 -4.49 9.22
CA MET A 443 -3.23 -4.89 10.36
C MET A 443 -4.09 -5.42 11.52
N GLU A 444 -5.24 -4.81 11.79
CA GLU A 444 -6.21 -5.27 12.81
C GLU A 444 -6.60 -6.74 12.62
N THR A 445 -6.59 -7.24 11.39
CA THR A 445 -6.97 -8.62 11.12
C THR A 445 -5.94 -9.65 11.60
N CYS A 446 -4.69 -9.25 11.85
CA CYS A 446 -3.58 -10.11 12.25
C CYS A 446 -2.98 -9.76 13.62
N LEU A 447 -3.69 -9.00 14.46
CA LEU A 447 -3.20 -8.62 15.78
C LEU A 447 -3.27 -9.78 16.79
N ILE A 448 -2.23 -9.86 17.62
CA ILE A 448 -2.12 -10.73 18.79
C ILE A 448 -1.78 -9.88 20.02
N LYS A 449 -2.10 -10.40 21.21
CA LYS A 449 -1.72 -9.77 22.47
C LYS A 449 -0.18 -9.72 22.57
N SER A 450 0.37 -8.58 23.02
CA SER A 450 1.80 -8.48 23.30
C SER A 450 2.16 -9.26 24.56
N GLU A 451 3.20 -10.08 24.47
CA GLU A 451 3.77 -10.83 25.60
C GLU A 451 4.93 -10.09 26.27
N LEU A 452 5.21 -8.84 25.87
CA LEU A 452 6.29 -8.02 26.39
C LEU A 452 5.93 -7.50 27.78
N GLN A 453 6.90 -7.52 28.70
CA GLN A 453 6.73 -7.18 30.12
C GLN A 453 5.82 -8.17 30.86
N ASP A 454 4.57 -7.77 31.12
CA ASP A 454 3.56 -8.55 31.85
C ASP A 454 2.56 -9.16 30.86
N GLU A 455 2.76 -10.43 30.51
CA GLU A 455 1.89 -11.15 29.57
C GLU A 455 0.44 -11.26 30.05
N GLU A 456 0.18 -11.32 31.36
CA GLU A 456 -1.17 -11.49 31.90
C GLU A 456 -1.95 -10.18 31.85
N ASN A 457 -1.32 -9.07 32.27
CA ASN A 457 -1.99 -7.78 32.40
C ASN A 457 -1.79 -6.83 31.21
N SER A 458 -0.91 -7.15 30.26
CA SER A 458 -0.68 -6.34 29.07
C SER A 458 -1.98 -6.12 28.29
N ARG A 459 -2.27 -4.86 27.97
CA ARG A 459 -3.37 -4.44 27.09
C ARG A 459 -2.89 -4.13 25.68
N HIS A 460 -1.58 -4.20 25.45
CA HIS A 460 -0.97 -3.90 24.16
C HIS A 460 -1.16 -5.05 23.16
N VAL A 461 -1.23 -4.70 21.89
CA VAL A 461 -1.41 -5.63 20.78
C VAL A 461 -0.37 -5.35 19.71
N VAL A 462 0.09 -6.41 19.05
CA VAL A 462 1.11 -6.34 18.00
C VAL A 462 0.71 -7.20 16.80
N VAL A 463 1.24 -6.87 15.63
CA VAL A 463 1.06 -7.69 14.42
C VAL A 463 1.69 -9.07 14.58
N ASN A 464 0.95 -10.11 14.21
CA ASN A 464 1.46 -11.47 14.16
C ASN A 464 2.24 -11.69 12.86
N CYS A 465 3.57 -11.59 12.94
CA CYS A 465 4.49 -11.82 11.82
C CYS A 465 4.44 -13.26 11.27
N GLY A 466 3.75 -14.18 11.96
CA GLY A 466 3.47 -15.54 11.52
C GLY A 466 2.34 -15.67 10.51
N GLU A 467 1.46 -14.67 10.40
CA GLU A 467 0.30 -14.67 9.49
C GLU A 467 0.68 -14.51 8.03
N ALA A 468 -0.11 -15.10 7.14
CA ALA A 468 0.12 -15.04 5.69
C ALA A 468 0.19 -13.60 5.15
N LEU A 469 -0.60 -12.69 5.74
CA LEU A 469 -0.62 -11.27 5.39
C LEU A 469 0.77 -10.61 5.48
N LEU A 470 1.53 -10.92 6.53
CA LEU A 470 2.88 -10.38 6.72
C LEU A 470 3.92 -11.19 5.95
N LYS A 471 3.84 -12.53 6.00
CA LYS A 471 4.81 -13.41 5.32
C LYS A 471 4.84 -13.23 3.80
N ASN A 472 3.68 -12.97 3.20
CA ASN A 472 3.53 -12.81 1.75
C ASN A 472 3.51 -11.33 1.34
N ASN A 473 3.87 -10.40 2.23
CA ASN A 473 3.90 -8.96 1.97
C ASN A 473 2.62 -8.41 1.32
N THR A 474 1.45 -8.93 1.69
CA THR A 474 0.17 -8.56 1.08
C THR A 474 -0.20 -7.08 1.27
N TYR A 475 0.40 -6.43 2.27
CA TYR A 475 0.22 -4.99 2.58
C TYR A 475 1.03 -4.07 1.69
N TRP A 476 2.08 -4.60 1.04
CA TRP A 476 3.09 -3.83 0.34
C TRP A 476 2.52 -2.89 -0.74
N PRO A 477 1.52 -3.27 -1.57
CA PRO A 477 0.99 -2.35 -2.58
C PRO A 477 0.42 -1.06 -1.99
N LEU A 478 -0.30 -1.17 -0.89
CA LEU A 478 -0.95 -0.04 -0.24
C LEU A 478 0.06 0.86 0.48
N VAL A 479 1.07 0.25 1.11
CA VAL A 479 2.19 0.98 1.72
C VAL A 479 3.03 1.69 0.66
N SER A 480 3.31 1.02 -0.46
CA SER A 480 4.05 1.59 -1.60
C SER A 480 3.33 2.81 -2.17
N ASP A 481 2.02 2.71 -2.40
CA ASP A 481 1.19 3.83 -2.83
C ASP A 481 1.25 4.99 -1.84
N PHE A 482 1.18 4.69 -0.54
CA PHE A 482 1.21 5.69 0.51
C PHE A 482 2.56 6.44 0.54
N ILE A 483 3.67 5.71 0.44
CA ILE A 483 5.02 6.31 0.34
C ILE A 483 5.14 7.18 -0.92
N ASN A 484 4.63 6.71 -2.06
CA ASN A 484 4.64 7.47 -3.31
C ASN A 484 3.87 8.79 -3.17
N ILE A 485 2.71 8.76 -2.52
CA ILE A 485 1.92 9.97 -2.24
C ILE A 485 2.64 10.93 -1.27
N LEU A 486 3.26 10.40 -0.21
CA LEU A 486 4.03 11.21 0.74
C LEU A 486 5.30 11.81 0.14
N SER A 487 5.77 11.33 -1.02
CA SER A 487 6.89 11.96 -1.72
C SER A 487 6.55 13.36 -2.25
N HIS A 488 5.26 13.65 -2.47
CA HIS A 488 4.78 14.96 -2.88
C HIS A 488 4.69 15.91 -1.70
N GLN A 489 5.36 17.07 -1.80
CA GLN A 489 5.44 18.03 -0.71
C GLN A 489 4.07 18.56 -0.30
N SER A 490 3.20 18.86 -1.27
CA SER A 490 1.85 19.38 -0.99
C SER A 490 0.99 18.38 -0.23
N VAL A 491 1.11 17.09 -0.51
CA VAL A 491 0.33 16.04 0.17
C VAL A 491 0.91 15.71 1.54
N ALA A 492 2.23 15.60 1.67
CA ALA A 492 2.88 15.36 2.96
C ALA A 492 2.60 16.48 3.97
N LYS A 493 2.57 17.75 3.53
CA LYS A 493 2.14 18.87 4.38
C LYS A 493 0.72 18.69 4.89
N ARG A 494 -0.22 18.32 4.01
CA ARG A 494 -1.61 18.07 4.39
C ARG A 494 -1.73 16.96 5.43
N PHE A 495 -0.92 15.90 5.29
CA PHE A 495 -0.82 14.82 6.27
C PHE A 495 -0.31 15.32 7.63
N LEU A 496 0.77 16.11 7.64
CA LEU A 496 1.40 16.63 8.86
C LEU A 496 0.57 17.71 9.59
N GLU A 497 -0.33 18.37 8.87
CA GLU A 497 -1.28 19.35 9.44
C GLU A 497 -2.50 18.68 10.09
N ASP A 498 -2.85 17.48 9.63
CA ASP A 498 -4.04 16.76 10.09
C ASP A 498 -3.75 15.95 11.36
N HIS A 499 -4.22 16.49 12.49
CA HIS A 499 -4.01 15.90 13.81
C HIS A 499 -4.73 14.56 13.98
N SER A 500 -5.93 14.41 13.39
CA SER A 500 -6.69 13.17 13.46
C SER A 500 -5.98 12.06 12.71
N LEU A 501 -5.47 12.39 11.52
CA LEU A 501 -4.75 11.45 10.69
C LEU A 501 -3.40 11.04 11.31
N LEU A 502 -2.68 11.98 11.93
CA LEU A 502 -1.46 11.67 12.67
C LEU A 502 -1.73 10.73 13.86
N MET A 503 -2.83 10.92 14.60
CA MET A 503 -3.20 9.99 15.67
C MET A 503 -3.51 8.59 15.14
N LEU A 504 -4.26 8.48 14.02
CA LEU A 504 -4.52 7.20 13.36
C LEU A 504 -3.21 6.54 12.89
N TRP A 505 -2.29 7.32 12.34
CA TRP A 505 -0.97 6.84 11.92
C TRP A 505 -0.12 6.35 13.11
N MET A 506 -0.10 7.06 14.23
CA MET A 506 0.63 6.59 15.42
C MET A 506 0.00 5.32 16.00
N SER A 507 -1.33 5.18 15.94
CA SER A 507 -2.00 3.92 16.27
C SER A 507 -1.56 2.79 15.33
N PHE A 508 -1.43 3.05 14.03
CA PHE A 508 -0.91 2.08 13.06
C PHE A 508 0.52 1.65 13.40
N VAL A 509 1.43 2.61 13.63
CA VAL A 509 2.83 2.35 14.00
C VAL A 509 2.91 1.58 15.33
N SER A 510 2.00 1.83 16.28
CA SER A 510 1.96 1.13 17.57
C SER A 510 1.76 -0.38 17.44
N PHE A 511 1.11 -0.87 16.38
CA PHE A 511 0.96 -2.31 16.14
C PHE A 511 2.30 -3.03 15.85
N PHE A 512 3.35 -2.27 15.48
CA PHE A 512 4.69 -2.79 15.25
C PHE A 512 5.61 -2.54 16.45
N GLN A 513 5.18 -1.73 17.42
CA GLN A 513 5.95 -1.42 18.62
C GLN A 513 6.01 -2.63 19.57
N GLY A 514 7.20 -3.20 19.70
CA GLY A 514 7.46 -4.36 20.55
C GLY A 514 6.99 -5.70 19.96
N MET A 515 6.81 -5.80 18.64
CA MET A 515 6.46 -7.05 17.95
C MET A 515 7.64 -8.06 17.92
N ASN A 516 7.36 -9.29 17.49
CA ASN A 516 8.36 -10.37 17.32
C ASN A 516 9.30 -10.51 18.54
N LEU A 517 8.70 -10.62 19.73
CA LEU A 517 9.40 -10.75 21.00
C LEU A 517 10.21 -12.05 21.06
N ASN A 518 11.46 -11.95 21.50
CA ASN A 518 12.32 -13.10 21.80
C ASN A 518 12.40 -13.29 23.32
N LYS A 519 12.15 -14.52 23.78
CA LYS A 519 12.35 -14.96 25.17
C LYS A 519 13.56 -15.91 25.20
N ARG A 520 14.52 -15.70 26.10
CA ARG A 520 15.75 -16.51 26.17
C ARG A 520 15.45 -17.91 26.72
N GLU A 521 15.87 -18.94 26.00
CA GLU A 521 15.75 -20.32 26.46
C GLU A 521 16.89 -20.69 27.41
N LEU A 522 16.55 -21.20 28.59
CA LEU A 522 17.51 -21.53 29.65
C LEU A 522 17.76 -23.04 29.81
N ASN A 523 16.76 -23.86 29.48
CA ASN A 523 16.79 -25.31 29.72
C ASN A 523 17.15 -26.08 28.45
N ASP A 524 16.17 -26.25 27.57
CA ASP A 524 16.27 -27.03 26.34
C ASP A 524 16.56 -26.14 25.12
N HIS A 525 17.12 -26.74 24.07
CA HIS A 525 17.25 -26.05 22.79
C HIS A 525 15.88 -26.01 22.08
N VAL A 526 15.60 -24.93 21.35
CA VAL A 526 14.42 -24.88 20.49
C VAL A 526 14.48 -26.00 19.45
N GLU A 527 13.40 -26.76 19.32
CA GLU A 527 13.32 -27.85 18.34
C GLU A 527 13.13 -27.32 16.91
N PHE A 528 12.51 -26.15 16.76
CA PHE A 528 12.21 -25.53 15.48
C PHE A 528 12.57 -24.04 15.49
N GLU A 529 13.38 -23.63 14.51
CA GLU A 529 13.71 -22.22 14.32
C GLU A 529 12.65 -21.51 13.46
N SER A 530 12.04 -20.46 14.01
CA SER A 530 11.09 -19.64 13.28
C SER A 530 11.79 -18.70 12.30
N GLN A 531 11.26 -18.59 11.09
CA GLN A 531 11.68 -17.59 10.09
C GLN A 531 10.83 -16.31 10.12
N THR A 532 9.96 -16.13 11.13
CA THR A 532 9.06 -14.97 11.23
C THR A 532 9.77 -13.63 11.34
N TYR A 533 11.02 -13.62 11.79
CA TYR A 533 11.77 -12.37 11.93
C TYR A 533 12.05 -11.67 10.58
N TYR A 534 12.18 -12.40 9.47
CA TYR A 534 12.33 -11.79 8.15
C TYR A 534 11.12 -10.91 7.81
N ALA A 535 9.92 -11.44 8.06
CA ALA A 535 8.68 -10.69 7.86
C ALA A 535 8.57 -9.51 8.84
N ALA A 536 9.05 -9.65 10.08
CA ALA A 536 9.05 -8.58 11.08
C ALA A 536 9.96 -7.40 10.68
N PHE A 537 11.21 -7.67 10.29
CA PHE A 537 12.14 -6.64 9.82
C PHE A 537 11.66 -5.98 8.52
N ALA A 538 11.15 -6.77 7.57
CA ALA A 538 10.57 -6.22 6.34
C ALA A 538 9.38 -5.30 6.64
N ALA A 539 8.46 -5.74 7.50
CA ALA A 539 7.27 -4.97 7.84
C ALA A 539 7.59 -3.67 8.59
N GLU A 540 8.52 -3.68 9.54
CA GLU A 540 8.95 -2.43 10.19
C GLU A 540 9.63 -1.49 9.18
N LEU A 541 10.54 -2.01 8.35
CA LEU A 541 11.25 -1.18 7.40
C LEU A 541 10.27 -0.55 6.39
N GLU A 542 9.41 -1.36 5.77
CA GLU A 542 8.53 -0.93 4.70
C GLU A 542 7.31 -0.15 5.22
N ALA A 543 6.62 -0.66 6.24
CA ALA A 543 5.37 -0.06 6.70
C ALA A 543 5.57 1.06 7.73
N CYS A 544 6.70 1.09 8.45
CA CYS A 544 6.97 2.14 9.44
C CYS A 544 8.09 3.08 8.99
N ALA A 545 9.29 2.58 8.71
CA ALA A 545 10.46 3.42 8.48
C ALA A 545 10.38 4.16 7.12
N GLN A 546 9.97 3.53 6.03
CA GLN A 546 9.88 4.22 4.73
C GLN A 546 8.88 5.40 4.76
N PRO A 547 7.65 5.28 5.32
CA PRO A 547 6.78 6.44 5.51
C PRO A 547 7.37 7.52 6.44
N MET A 548 8.10 7.12 7.50
CA MET A 548 8.83 8.07 8.36
C MET A 548 9.78 8.93 7.53
N TRP A 549 10.57 8.30 6.66
CA TRP A 549 11.49 8.97 5.75
C TRP A 549 10.73 9.82 4.72
N GLY A 550 9.61 9.32 4.19
CA GLY A 550 8.71 10.08 3.32
C GLY A 550 8.29 11.40 3.96
N LEU A 551 7.92 11.40 5.25
CA LEU A 551 7.54 12.61 5.98
C LEU A 551 8.74 13.50 6.35
N ILE A 552 9.81 12.92 6.87
CA ILE A 552 10.96 13.67 7.39
C ILE A 552 11.70 14.46 6.29
N THR A 553 11.62 13.99 5.05
CA THR A 553 12.24 14.66 3.90
C THR A 553 11.63 16.03 3.61
N HIS A 554 10.41 16.29 4.08
CA HIS A 554 9.74 17.59 3.97
C HIS A 554 9.98 18.51 5.16
N CYS A 555 10.59 18.00 6.24
CA CYS A 555 10.85 18.71 7.49
C CYS A 555 12.31 19.21 7.59
N LYS A 556 12.83 19.87 6.54
CA LYS A 556 14.26 20.25 6.45
C LYS A 556 14.56 21.72 6.75
N VAL A 557 13.55 22.56 6.89
CA VAL A 557 13.71 24.02 6.98
C VAL A 557 12.93 24.59 8.16
N LYS A 558 13.33 25.76 8.65
CA LYS A 558 12.77 26.38 9.87
C LYS A 558 11.25 26.61 9.78
N GLU A 559 10.73 26.86 8.59
CA GLU A 559 9.29 27.08 8.34
C GLU A 559 8.45 25.82 8.62
N THR A 560 9.06 24.64 8.60
CA THR A 560 8.41 23.34 8.81
C THR A 560 8.50 22.84 10.26
N GLN A 561 9.04 23.65 11.17
CA GLN A 561 9.29 23.27 12.56
C GLN A 561 8.02 22.83 13.33
N GLU A 562 6.86 23.37 12.97
CA GLU A 562 5.61 23.06 13.65
C GLU A 562 5.15 21.62 13.36
N TYR A 563 5.34 21.14 12.13
CA TYR A 563 5.07 19.76 11.76
C TYR A 563 5.93 18.79 12.59
N THR A 564 7.22 19.11 12.72
CA THR A 564 8.15 18.30 13.51
C THR A 564 7.77 18.26 14.98
N LYS A 565 7.39 19.39 15.58
CA LYS A 565 6.89 19.45 16.96
C LYS A 565 5.64 18.60 17.15
N THR A 566 4.69 18.68 16.21
CA THR A 566 3.45 17.90 16.26
C THR A 566 3.73 16.40 16.21
N VAL A 567 4.60 15.95 15.30
CA VAL A 567 4.99 14.53 15.23
C VAL A 567 5.70 14.10 16.51
N VAL A 568 6.67 14.87 17.00
CA VAL A 568 7.37 14.60 18.27
C VAL A 568 6.39 14.44 19.43
N ARG A 569 5.43 15.37 19.57
CA ARG A 569 4.40 15.32 20.61
C ARG A 569 3.59 14.02 20.52
N TYR A 570 3.08 13.68 19.34
CA TYR A 570 2.28 12.46 19.17
C TYR A 570 3.08 11.17 19.36
N CYS A 571 4.37 11.15 19.00
CA CYS A 571 5.25 10.03 19.32
C CYS A 571 5.38 9.85 20.84
N LEU A 572 5.61 10.93 21.59
CA LEU A 572 5.73 10.88 23.05
C LEU A 572 4.42 10.45 23.72
N GLU A 573 3.28 11.00 23.29
CA GLU A 573 1.95 10.60 23.78
C GLU A 573 1.70 9.11 23.53
N THR A 574 2.03 8.61 22.34
CA THR A 574 1.82 7.19 21.98
C THR A 574 2.80 6.27 22.71
N LEU A 575 4.05 6.70 22.95
CA LEU A 575 5.02 5.98 23.76
C LEU A 575 4.54 5.87 25.21
N GLN A 576 3.99 6.95 25.79
CA GLN A 576 3.44 6.92 27.13
C GLN A 576 2.29 5.91 27.23
N LEU A 577 1.35 5.96 26.27
CA LEU A 577 0.26 4.98 26.19
C LEU A 577 0.77 3.55 26.03
N TRP A 578 1.85 3.33 25.29
CA TRP A 578 2.47 2.03 25.13
C TRP A 578 3.09 1.51 26.43
N PHE A 579 3.84 2.33 27.16
CA PHE A 579 4.38 1.97 28.48
C PHE A 579 3.25 1.61 29.46
N ASP A 580 2.17 2.39 29.49
CA ASP A 580 0.99 2.12 30.32
C ASP A 580 0.23 0.85 29.87
N ALA A 581 0.28 0.50 28.58
CA ALA A 581 -0.39 -0.65 28.02
C ALA A 581 0.36 -1.95 28.30
N ILE A 582 1.70 -1.93 28.29
CA ILE A 582 2.52 -3.09 28.66
C ILE A 582 2.72 -3.22 30.18
N GLY A 583 2.24 -2.26 30.97
CA GLY A 583 2.39 -2.25 32.42
C GLY A 583 3.82 -1.97 32.88
N PHE A 584 4.58 -1.16 32.14
CA PHE A 584 5.96 -0.84 32.48
C PHE A 584 6.04 0.08 33.70
N VAL A 585 6.87 -0.28 34.67
CA VAL A 585 7.15 0.53 35.86
C VAL A 585 8.56 1.10 35.76
N ASP A 586 9.57 0.31 36.16
CA ASP A 586 10.97 0.76 36.23
C ASP A 586 11.97 -0.18 35.54
N GLU A 587 11.75 -1.49 35.61
CA GLU A 587 12.69 -2.49 35.09
C GLU A 587 12.06 -3.38 34.02
N PRO A 588 12.81 -3.72 32.95
CA PRO A 588 12.33 -4.66 31.96
C PRO A 588 12.32 -6.09 32.50
N THR A 589 11.30 -6.87 32.14
CA THR A 589 11.25 -8.31 32.42
C THR A 589 12.53 -8.98 31.91
N PRO A 590 13.26 -9.72 32.78
CA PRO A 590 14.51 -10.37 32.39
C PRO A 590 14.32 -11.32 31.20
N ASN A 591 15.40 -11.54 30.44
CA ASN A 591 15.47 -12.54 29.37
C ASN A 591 14.50 -12.29 28.20
N GLN A 592 13.96 -11.07 28.06
CA GLN A 592 13.13 -10.66 26.94
C GLN A 592 13.86 -9.61 26.07
N VAL A 593 13.76 -9.74 24.75
CA VAL A 593 14.25 -8.71 23.83
C VAL A 593 13.41 -8.67 22.54
N THR A 594 13.09 -7.46 22.09
CA THR A 594 12.53 -7.17 20.78
C THR A 594 13.44 -6.18 20.08
N PHE A 595 13.66 -6.37 18.77
CA PHE A 595 14.44 -5.45 17.94
C PHE A 595 13.56 -4.37 17.28
N HIS A 596 12.25 -4.37 17.56
CA HIS A 596 11.25 -3.57 16.84
C HIS A 596 10.69 -2.45 17.70
N LEU A 597 11.25 -1.25 17.56
CA LEU A 597 10.92 -0.05 18.35
C LEU A 597 10.58 1.16 17.45
N PRO A 598 9.69 1.04 16.46
CA PRO A 598 9.45 2.10 15.48
C PRO A 598 9.03 3.44 16.10
N LEU A 599 8.27 3.47 17.21
CA LEU A 599 7.91 4.74 17.85
C LEU A 599 9.12 5.46 18.48
N HIS A 600 10.08 4.70 19.03
CA HIS A 600 11.33 5.27 19.54
C HIS A 600 12.14 5.89 18.40
N ARG A 601 12.20 5.18 17.26
CA ARG A 601 12.94 5.59 16.07
C ARG A 601 12.31 6.80 15.39
N TYR A 602 10.97 6.86 15.33
CA TYR A 602 10.24 8.06 14.90
C TYR A 602 10.61 9.26 15.75
N TYR A 603 10.52 9.14 17.08
CA TYR A 603 10.89 10.22 18.00
C TYR A 603 12.35 10.66 17.79
N ALA A 604 13.29 9.71 17.77
CA ALA A 604 14.71 9.95 17.58
C ALA A 604 15.01 10.70 16.27
N MET A 605 14.45 10.24 15.15
CA MET A 605 14.73 10.83 13.85
C MET A 605 14.15 12.24 13.70
N PHE A 606 12.91 12.46 14.14
CA PHE A 606 12.31 13.79 14.11
C PHE A 606 13.03 14.76 15.07
N LEU A 607 13.49 14.29 16.23
CA LEU A 607 14.31 15.07 17.16
C LEU A 607 15.65 15.48 16.53
N SER A 608 16.36 14.54 15.90
CA SER A 608 17.60 14.81 15.17
C SER A 608 17.39 15.89 14.12
N LYS A 609 16.28 15.79 13.36
CA LYS A 609 15.96 16.74 12.30
C LYS A 609 15.60 18.12 12.81
N ALA A 610 14.84 18.18 13.89
CA ALA A 610 14.44 19.42 14.56
C ALA A 610 15.67 20.26 14.94
N VAL A 611 16.65 19.63 15.57
CA VAL A 611 17.86 20.30 16.04
C VAL A 611 18.80 20.59 14.88
N LYS A 612 19.16 19.59 14.07
CA LYS A 612 20.16 19.71 12.99
C LYS A 612 19.74 20.68 11.89
N CYS A 613 18.47 20.68 11.49
CA CYS A 613 18.03 21.37 10.28
C CYS A 613 17.09 22.55 10.54
N GLN A 614 16.29 22.52 11.61
CA GLN A 614 15.30 23.56 11.89
C GLN A 614 15.76 24.53 12.98
N GLY A 615 16.87 24.22 13.68
CA GLY A 615 17.44 25.04 14.74
C GLY A 615 16.54 25.12 15.98
N LEU A 616 15.72 24.10 16.22
CA LEU A 616 14.93 24.00 17.45
C LEU A 616 15.83 23.66 18.62
N ASP A 617 15.51 24.25 19.77
CA ASP A 617 16.20 23.94 21.03
C ASP A 617 15.81 22.54 21.51
N LEU A 618 16.82 21.72 21.82
CA LEU A 618 16.63 20.34 22.22
C LEU A 618 15.73 20.24 23.47
N ASP A 619 15.98 21.11 24.46
CA ASP A 619 15.24 21.11 25.73
C ASP A 619 13.74 21.37 25.56
N SER A 620 13.33 22.04 24.48
CA SER A 620 11.92 22.29 24.18
C SER A 620 11.16 21.07 23.62
N LEU A 621 11.87 20.00 23.26
CA LEU A 621 11.33 18.80 22.58
C LEU A 621 11.47 17.52 23.41
N LEU A 622 12.21 17.58 24.51
CA LEU A 622 12.40 16.44 25.40
C LEU A 622 11.21 16.31 26.37
N PRO A 623 10.80 15.08 26.70
CA PRO A 623 9.87 14.86 27.79
C PRO A 623 10.59 15.07 29.14
N ASP A 624 9.87 14.86 30.24
CA ASP A 624 10.46 14.87 31.56
C ASP A 624 11.49 13.74 31.77
N GLN A 625 12.25 13.83 32.87
CA GLN A 625 13.29 12.85 33.18
C GLN A 625 12.74 11.44 33.38
N GLU A 626 11.55 11.29 33.96
CA GLU A 626 10.94 9.97 34.19
C GLU A 626 10.64 9.27 32.86
N MET A 627 10.05 9.98 31.91
CA MET A 627 9.78 9.44 30.58
C MET A 627 11.08 9.17 29.81
N LEU A 628 12.11 10.01 29.94
CA LEU A 628 13.43 9.74 29.36
C LEU A 628 14.07 8.45 29.92
N MET A 629 13.93 8.19 31.22
CA MET A 629 14.38 6.94 31.84
C MET A 629 13.66 5.75 31.21
N LYS A 630 12.34 5.81 31.04
CA LYS A 630 11.54 4.74 30.38
C LYS A 630 11.95 4.52 28.92
N ILE A 631 12.11 5.61 28.15
CA ILE A 631 12.51 5.57 26.74
C ILE A 631 13.89 4.91 26.56
N MET A 632 14.82 5.12 27.50
CA MET A 632 16.17 4.55 27.44
C MET A 632 16.18 3.02 27.55
N VAL A 633 15.24 2.42 28.28
CA VAL A 633 15.29 1.02 28.73
C VAL A 633 15.38 0.03 27.57
N HIS A 634 14.48 0.15 26.58
CA HIS A 634 14.39 -0.84 25.50
C HIS A 634 15.53 -0.74 24.48
N PRO A 635 15.93 0.46 24.00
CA PRO A 635 17.14 0.60 23.18
C PRO A 635 18.40 0.09 23.90
N LEU A 636 18.57 0.38 25.19
CA LEU A 636 19.71 -0.12 25.97
C LEU A 636 19.67 -1.65 26.13
N GLN A 637 18.49 -2.22 26.34
CA GLN A 637 18.31 -3.67 26.41
C GLN A 637 18.73 -4.37 25.12
N ILE A 638 18.42 -3.79 23.94
CA ILE A 638 18.90 -4.33 22.66
C ILE A 638 20.43 -4.38 22.64
N GLN A 639 21.12 -3.31 23.06
CA GLN A 639 22.58 -3.24 23.06
C GLN A 639 23.21 -4.29 24.00
N ALA A 640 22.66 -4.45 25.20
CA ALA A 640 23.09 -5.50 26.11
C ALA A 640 22.86 -6.90 25.51
N SER A 641 21.68 -7.15 24.95
CA SER A 641 21.33 -8.43 24.33
C SER A 641 22.17 -8.76 23.09
N LEU A 642 22.65 -7.78 22.32
CA LEU A 642 23.64 -8.03 21.27
C LEU A 642 24.92 -8.64 21.85
N SER A 643 25.44 -8.10 22.95
CA SER A 643 26.60 -8.67 23.64
C SER A 643 26.32 -10.05 24.23
N GLU A 644 25.13 -10.29 24.76
CA GLU A 644 24.71 -11.61 25.23
C GLU A 644 24.70 -12.64 24.09
N ILE A 645 24.15 -12.27 22.93
CA ILE A 645 24.07 -13.13 21.74
C ILE A 645 25.48 -13.46 21.22
N HIS A 646 26.38 -12.48 21.17
CA HIS A 646 27.78 -12.69 20.79
C HIS A 646 28.55 -13.54 21.83
N SER A 647 28.16 -13.47 23.10
CA SER A 647 28.72 -14.28 24.20
C SER A 647 28.06 -15.67 24.30
N ASN A 648 27.30 -16.10 23.28
CA ASN A 648 26.59 -17.38 23.20
C ASN A 648 25.58 -17.64 24.34
N MET A 649 25.14 -16.60 25.05
CA MET A 649 24.15 -16.73 26.12
C MET A 649 22.78 -17.19 25.58
N TRP A 650 22.49 -16.90 24.31
CA TRP A 650 21.24 -17.25 23.61
C TRP A 650 21.38 -18.49 22.72
N VAL A 651 22.41 -19.34 22.92
CA VAL A 651 22.67 -20.50 22.04
C VAL A 651 21.48 -21.46 21.93
N ARG A 652 20.68 -21.60 22.99
CA ARG A 652 19.49 -22.45 23.01
C ARG A 652 18.33 -21.95 22.13
N ASN A 653 18.33 -20.67 21.76
CA ASN A 653 17.31 -20.05 20.89
C ASN A 653 17.53 -20.32 19.38
N GLY A 654 18.57 -21.10 19.02
CA GLY A 654 18.91 -21.42 17.64
C GLY A 654 19.72 -20.33 16.93
N LEU A 655 20.06 -20.57 15.67
CA LEU A 655 20.83 -19.63 14.85
C LEU A 655 20.03 -18.38 14.46
N GLN A 656 18.70 -18.47 14.40
CA GLN A 656 17.81 -17.37 14.07
C GLN A 656 18.06 -16.09 14.90
N ILE A 657 18.39 -16.20 16.20
CA ILE A 657 18.63 -15.02 17.06
C ILE A 657 19.89 -14.27 16.64
N LYS A 658 20.92 -14.99 16.17
CA LYS A 658 22.11 -14.39 15.56
C LYS A 658 21.77 -13.72 14.23
N GLY A 659 20.88 -14.33 13.44
CA GLY A 659 20.33 -13.73 12.22
C GLY A 659 19.62 -12.38 12.47
N GLN A 660 18.80 -12.30 13.52
CA GLN A 660 18.14 -11.06 13.94
C GLN A 660 19.15 -9.98 14.36
N ALA A 661 20.09 -10.34 15.23
CA ALA A 661 21.15 -9.42 15.68
C ALA A 661 21.97 -8.88 14.49
N MET A 662 22.34 -9.74 13.54
CA MET A 662 23.05 -9.35 12.32
C MET A 662 22.20 -8.42 11.44
N THR A 663 20.92 -8.70 11.26
CA THR A 663 20.01 -7.87 10.45
C THR A 663 19.86 -6.48 11.06
N TYR A 664 19.73 -6.38 12.38
CA TYR A 664 19.61 -5.11 13.11
C TYR A 664 20.83 -4.17 12.92
N VAL A 665 22.04 -4.73 12.84
CA VAL A 665 23.30 -3.95 12.68
C VAL A 665 23.79 -3.85 11.23
N GLN A 666 23.16 -4.55 10.29
CA GLN A 666 23.60 -4.61 8.90
C GLN A 666 23.49 -3.22 8.23
N SER A 667 24.48 -2.87 7.40
CA SER A 667 24.60 -1.53 6.80
C SER A 667 23.35 -1.06 6.05
N HIS A 668 22.64 -1.94 5.35
CA HIS A 668 21.42 -1.54 4.63
C HIS A 668 20.25 -1.16 5.55
N PHE A 669 20.26 -1.62 6.80
CA PHE A 669 19.20 -1.40 7.77
C PHE A 669 19.58 -0.40 8.86
N CYS A 670 20.88 -0.17 9.10
CA CYS A 670 21.36 0.55 10.28
C CYS A 670 20.76 1.96 10.43
N ASN A 671 20.63 2.69 9.34
CA ASN A 671 20.05 4.04 9.30
C ASN A 671 18.57 4.08 9.76
N SER A 672 17.85 2.94 9.68
CA SER A 672 16.46 2.82 10.14
C SER A 672 16.30 1.94 11.38
N MET A 673 17.41 1.45 11.96
CA MET A 673 17.42 0.50 13.08
C MET A 673 18.36 0.98 14.20
N ILE A 674 19.62 0.53 14.20
CA ILE A 674 20.57 0.84 15.27
C ILE A 674 20.97 2.32 15.35
N ASP A 675 21.11 3.03 14.24
CA ASP A 675 21.60 4.43 14.27
C ASP A 675 20.62 5.37 15.02
N PRO A 676 19.29 5.31 14.77
CA PRO A 676 18.32 6.02 15.60
C PRO A 676 18.34 5.61 17.07
N ASP A 677 18.52 4.31 17.37
CA ASP A 677 18.54 3.80 18.75
C ASP A 677 19.78 4.33 19.51
N ILE A 678 20.95 4.35 18.87
CA ILE A 678 22.18 4.91 19.44
C ILE A 678 22.03 6.43 19.63
N PHE A 679 21.48 7.14 18.65
CA PHE A 679 21.23 8.58 18.80
C PHE A 679 20.30 8.88 19.98
N LEU A 680 19.24 8.08 20.16
CA LEU A 680 18.33 8.25 21.29
C LEU A 680 19.02 7.98 22.64
N LEU A 681 19.86 6.95 22.71
CA LEU A 681 20.67 6.68 23.90
C LEU A 681 21.68 7.79 24.20
N GLN A 682 22.25 8.43 23.17
CA GLN A 682 23.11 9.62 23.33
C GLN A 682 22.33 10.81 23.90
N VAL A 683 21.09 11.02 23.44
CA VAL A 683 20.19 12.04 24.00
C VAL A 683 19.91 11.76 25.48
N CYS A 684 19.55 10.54 25.84
CA CYS A 684 19.34 10.13 27.23
C CYS A 684 20.60 10.35 28.08
N ALA A 685 21.77 9.91 27.60
CA ALA A 685 23.05 10.09 28.30
C ALA A 685 23.39 11.57 28.55
N SER A 686 22.95 12.48 27.68
CA SER A 686 23.23 13.92 27.81
C SER A 686 22.35 14.64 28.84
N ARG A 687 21.24 14.02 29.29
CA ARG A 687 20.21 14.68 30.13
C ARG A 687 19.84 13.95 31.41
N LEU A 688 20.09 12.64 31.47
CA LEU A 688 19.92 11.85 32.68
C LEU A 688 21.11 12.05 33.63
N ASP A 689 20.90 11.72 34.90
CA ASP A 689 21.96 11.69 35.89
C ASP A 689 23.08 10.72 35.44
N PRO A 690 24.36 11.15 35.42
CA PRO A 690 25.45 10.30 34.95
C PRO A 690 25.62 9.00 35.74
N ASP A 691 25.42 9.03 37.06
CA ASP A 691 25.57 7.85 37.90
C ASP A 691 24.44 6.85 37.62
N TYR A 692 23.21 7.35 37.47
CA TYR A 692 22.07 6.53 37.04
C TYR A 692 22.30 5.90 35.66
N PHE A 693 22.73 6.68 34.67
CA PHE A 693 22.95 6.20 33.31
C PHE A 693 24.02 5.10 33.27
N ILE A 694 25.19 5.37 33.86
CA ILE A 694 26.30 4.40 33.88
C ILE A 694 25.96 3.15 34.68
N SER A 695 25.28 3.29 35.82
CA SER A 695 24.82 2.14 36.61
C SER A 695 23.84 1.29 35.81
N SER A 696 22.87 1.92 35.15
CA SER A 696 21.91 1.23 34.28
C SER A 696 22.60 0.46 33.16
N VAL A 697 23.64 1.04 32.53
CA VAL A 697 24.43 0.34 31.50
C VAL A 697 25.09 -0.90 32.09
N PHE A 698 25.84 -0.77 33.19
CA PHE A 698 26.56 -1.92 33.75
C PHE A 698 25.65 -3.00 34.34
N GLU A 699 24.50 -2.61 34.89
CA GLU A 699 23.46 -3.54 35.35
C GLU A 699 22.89 -4.36 34.19
N ARG A 700 22.50 -3.70 33.08
CA ARG A 700 21.93 -4.39 31.91
C ARG A 700 22.93 -5.33 31.24
N PHE A 701 24.20 -4.96 31.21
CA PHE A 701 25.28 -5.83 30.73
C PHE A 701 25.71 -6.90 31.76
N LYS A 702 25.16 -6.89 32.98
CA LYS A 702 25.44 -7.85 34.07
C LYS A 702 26.90 -7.84 34.52
N VAL A 703 27.56 -6.68 34.50
CA VAL A 703 29.00 -6.55 34.80
C VAL A 703 29.30 -5.76 36.07
N VAL A 704 28.28 -5.35 36.83
CA VAL A 704 28.45 -4.58 38.08
C VAL A 704 29.41 -5.27 39.05
N ASP A 705 29.27 -6.58 39.25
CA ASP A 705 30.11 -7.36 40.18
C ASP A 705 31.61 -7.36 39.79
N LEU A 706 31.91 -7.19 38.49
CA LEU A 706 33.27 -7.14 37.94
C LEU A 706 33.96 -5.78 38.17
N LEU A 707 33.18 -4.73 38.46
CA LEU A 707 33.68 -3.37 38.65
C LEU A 707 33.88 -3.03 40.13
N THR A 708 33.66 -4.00 41.03
CA THR A 708 33.87 -3.84 42.46
C THR A 708 35.35 -3.92 42.83
N MET A 709 35.75 -3.31 43.96
CA MET A 709 37.11 -3.42 44.50
C MET A 709 37.31 -4.68 45.40
N ALA A 710 36.40 -5.65 45.30
CA ALA A 710 36.47 -6.87 46.11
C ALA A 710 37.68 -7.73 45.73
N SER A 711 38.29 -8.43 46.70
CA SER A 711 39.44 -9.31 46.43
C SER A 711 39.07 -10.63 45.73
N GLN A 712 37.78 -10.97 45.73
CA GLN A 712 37.21 -12.11 45.03
C GLN A 712 35.94 -11.63 44.33
N HIS A 713 35.86 -11.86 43.02
CA HIS A 713 34.68 -11.55 42.22
C HIS A 713 33.94 -12.86 41.96
N GLN A 714 32.65 -12.88 42.28
CA GLN A 714 31.73 -13.93 41.84
C GLN A 714 30.53 -13.23 41.22
N ASN A 715 30.40 -13.32 39.91
CA ASN A 715 29.22 -12.84 39.21
C ASN A 715 28.10 -13.88 39.37
N ALA A 716 26.95 -13.46 39.88
CA ALA A 716 25.80 -14.36 40.08
C ALA A 716 25.04 -14.67 38.78
N MET A 717 25.28 -13.89 37.71
CA MET A 717 24.47 -13.86 36.49
C MET A 717 25.22 -14.35 35.24
N LEU A 718 26.56 -14.35 35.27
CA LEU A 718 27.43 -14.72 34.16
C LEU A 718 28.34 -15.90 34.54
N ASP A 719 28.55 -16.79 33.58
CA ASP A 719 29.61 -17.79 33.68
C ASP A 719 30.99 -17.13 33.46
N SER A 720 32.05 -17.72 33.99
CA SER A 720 33.42 -17.17 33.89
C SER A 720 33.87 -16.89 32.44
N GLU A 721 33.39 -17.67 31.46
CA GLU A 721 33.69 -17.46 30.04
C GLU A 721 32.95 -16.27 29.43
N GLN A 722 31.83 -15.84 30.04
CA GLN A 722 30.98 -14.75 29.56
C GLN A 722 31.34 -13.39 30.20
N GLU A 723 31.96 -13.39 31.38
CA GLU A 723 32.31 -12.16 32.12
C GLU A 723 33.12 -11.17 31.26
N ARG A 724 34.21 -11.64 30.64
CA ARG A 724 35.09 -10.79 29.83
C ARG A 724 34.40 -10.27 28.55
N PRO A 725 33.78 -11.12 27.70
CA PRO A 725 33.03 -10.65 26.54
C PRO A 725 31.92 -9.65 26.87
N MET A 726 31.19 -9.85 27.97
CA MET A 726 30.13 -8.91 28.38
C MET A 726 30.68 -7.56 28.83
N LEU A 727 31.80 -7.55 29.58
CA LEU A 727 32.48 -6.32 29.97
C LEU A 727 33.05 -5.57 28.75
N GLU A 728 33.67 -6.30 27.82
CA GLU A 728 34.13 -5.73 26.55
C GLU A 728 32.96 -5.15 25.75
N GLY A 729 31.81 -5.82 25.74
CA GLY A 729 30.56 -5.33 25.15
C GLY A 729 30.11 -4.00 25.76
N ALA A 730 30.06 -3.90 27.09
CA ALA A 730 29.65 -2.69 27.80
C ALA A 730 30.59 -1.51 27.50
N LEU A 731 31.90 -1.75 27.54
CA LEU A 731 32.91 -0.72 27.25
C LEU A 731 32.87 -0.31 25.78
N THR A 732 32.69 -1.26 24.86
CA THR A 732 32.55 -0.98 23.42
C THR A 732 31.30 -0.14 23.15
N PHE A 733 30.19 -0.43 23.82
CA PHE A 733 28.97 0.38 23.73
C PHE A 733 29.20 1.82 24.18
N LEU A 734 29.90 2.05 25.30
CA LEU A 734 30.26 3.41 25.75
C LEU A 734 31.19 4.12 24.76
N VAL A 735 32.11 3.40 24.11
CA VAL A 735 32.93 3.94 23.03
C VAL A 735 32.07 4.32 21.82
N ILE A 736 31.11 3.49 21.42
CA ILE A 736 30.17 3.80 20.33
C ILE A 736 29.38 5.07 20.66
N LEU A 737 28.79 5.15 21.86
CA LEU A 737 28.03 6.33 22.31
C LEU A 737 28.85 7.63 22.26
N SER A 738 30.15 7.58 22.58
CA SER A 738 31.01 8.77 22.60
C SER A 738 31.65 9.11 21.25
N SER A 739 31.75 8.14 20.33
CA SER A 739 32.47 8.31 19.05
C SER A 739 31.55 8.43 17.83
N LEU A 740 30.37 7.82 17.83
CA LEU A 740 29.46 7.86 16.69
C LEU A 740 28.75 9.21 16.61
N ARG A 741 28.94 9.94 15.50
CA ARG A 741 28.44 11.32 15.35
C ARG A 741 27.49 11.53 14.18
N ILE A 742 26.96 10.44 13.59
CA ILE A 742 26.06 10.46 12.42
C ILE A 742 24.91 11.47 12.60
N HIS A 743 24.25 11.43 13.77
CA HIS A 743 23.16 12.33 14.11
C HIS A 743 23.55 13.48 15.06
N LEU A 744 24.87 13.66 15.33
CA LEU A 744 25.44 14.67 16.24
C LEU A 744 26.29 15.71 15.50
N GLY A 745 25.64 16.44 14.60
CA GLY A 745 26.21 17.64 13.96
C GLY A 745 27.21 17.38 12.84
N MET A 746 27.46 16.13 12.44
CA MET A 746 28.19 15.85 11.19
C MET A 746 27.42 16.38 9.99
N ALA A 747 28.11 17.06 9.09
CA ALA A 747 27.55 17.45 7.81
C ALA A 747 27.32 16.22 6.93
N ASP A 748 26.40 16.35 6.00
CA ASP A 748 25.96 15.28 5.11
C ASP A 748 27.12 14.73 4.25
N ASP A 749 28.06 15.60 3.84
CA ASP A 749 29.27 15.23 3.12
C ASP A 749 30.30 14.52 4.01
N GLU A 750 30.35 14.83 5.30
CA GLU A 750 31.21 14.15 6.27
C GLU A 750 30.73 12.72 6.54
N ILE A 751 29.42 12.53 6.66
CA ILE A 751 28.81 11.20 6.82
C ILE A 751 29.11 10.35 5.59
N LEU A 752 28.83 10.87 4.39
CA LEU A 752 29.11 10.17 3.14
C LEU A 752 30.60 9.84 3.00
N ARG A 753 31.49 10.78 3.33
CA ARG A 753 32.95 10.56 3.31
C ARG A 753 33.35 9.45 4.29
N ALA A 754 32.81 9.44 5.51
CA ALA A 754 33.10 8.42 6.50
C ALA A 754 32.63 7.02 6.04
N GLU A 755 31.43 6.92 5.48
CA GLU A 755 30.91 5.66 4.92
C GLU A 755 31.78 5.17 3.75
N MET A 756 32.14 6.06 2.82
CA MET A 756 33.01 5.71 1.69
C MET A 756 34.38 5.22 2.15
N VAL A 757 35.00 5.91 3.12
CA VAL A 757 36.29 5.49 3.69
C VAL A 757 36.16 4.12 4.35
N SER A 758 35.11 3.89 5.14
CA SER A 758 34.87 2.60 5.79
C SER A 758 34.75 1.45 4.78
N GLN A 759 33.97 1.63 3.71
CA GLN A 759 33.80 0.62 2.67
C GLN A 759 35.09 0.34 1.89
N LEU A 760 35.87 1.39 1.60
CA LEU A 760 37.15 1.28 0.87
C LEU A 760 38.30 0.76 1.74
N CYS A 761 38.25 0.95 3.05
CA CYS A 761 39.22 0.36 3.98
C CYS A 761 39.11 -1.17 4.05
N MET A 762 37.93 -1.72 3.80
CA MET A 762 37.72 -3.18 3.84
C MET A 762 38.28 -3.86 2.60
N ASN A 763 38.00 -3.34 1.41
CA ASN A 763 38.49 -3.84 0.11
C ASN A 763 38.35 -2.76 -0.97
N ASP A 764 39.11 -2.89 -2.06
CA ASP A 764 38.87 -2.10 -3.28
C ASP A 764 37.45 -2.36 -3.82
N ARG A 765 36.75 -1.28 -4.19
CA ARG A 765 35.37 -1.32 -4.70
C ARG A 765 35.24 -0.49 -5.97
N THR A 766 34.37 -0.91 -6.89
CA THR A 766 33.95 -0.07 -8.02
C THR A 766 33.00 1.03 -7.56
N HIS A 767 32.88 2.10 -8.34
CA HIS A 767 31.91 3.17 -8.07
C HIS A 767 30.47 2.64 -7.92
N SER A 768 30.05 1.74 -8.81
CA SER A 768 28.73 1.11 -8.73
C SER A 768 28.55 0.28 -7.46
N SER A 769 29.57 -0.49 -7.06
CA SER A 769 29.50 -1.27 -5.82
C SER A 769 29.45 -0.38 -4.57
N LEU A 770 30.06 0.81 -4.58
CA LEU A 770 29.95 1.75 -3.47
C LEU A 770 28.55 2.34 -3.37
N LEU A 771 27.95 2.72 -4.49
CA LEU A 771 26.57 3.22 -4.52
C LEU A 771 25.57 2.22 -3.96
N ASP A 772 25.78 0.92 -4.20
CA ASP A 772 24.90 -0.13 -3.67
C ASP A 772 25.08 -0.37 -2.16
N LEU A 773 26.23 0.00 -1.58
CA LEU A 773 26.60 -0.30 -0.18
C LEU A 773 26.43 0.88 0.79
N ILE A 774 26.38 2.10 0.27
CA ILE A 774 26.22 3.33 1.06
C ILE A 774 24.77 3.42 1.54
N SER A 775 24.60 3.61 2.85
CA SER A 775 23.31 3.48 3.55
C SER A 775 22.40 4.69 3.36
N CYS A 776 22.91 5.76 2.75
CA CYS A 776 22.23 7.02 2.58
C CYS A 776 21.82 7.26 1.11
N PRO A 777 20.62 6.84 0.69
CA PRO A 777 20.15 6.98 -0.69
C PRO A 777 19.82 8.43 -1.11
N ASN A 778 19.84 9.39 -0.19
CA ASN A 778 19.47 10.79 -0.46
C ASN A 778 20.59 11.62 -1.15
N TYR A 779 21.72 11.01 -1.51
CA TYR A 779 22.87 11.71 -2.10
C TYR A 779 23.17 11.36 -3.57
N VAL A 780 22.24 10.69 -4.27
CA VAL A 780 22.39 10.38 -5.71
C VAL A 780 21.24 10.97 -6.52
#